data_AF-A0A1S8KYA1-F1
#
_entry.id   AF-A0A1S8KYA1-F1
#
_cell.length_a   1.000
_cell.length_b   1.000
_cell.length_c   1.000
_cell.angle_alpha   90.00
_cell.angle_beta   90.00
_cell.angle_gamma   90.00
#
_symmetry.space_group_name_H-M   'P 1'
#
loop_
_entity.id
_entity.type
_entity.pdbx_description
1 polymer ?
#
loop_
_entity_poly.entity_id
_entity_poly.type
_entity_poly.pdbx_seq_one_letter_code
_entity_poly.pdbx_strand_id
1 'polypeptide(L)'
;MNKKTKYIGFIGILIAAFLGVIDSTIVNIALPSITDYFKVSLNDTSWISTIYALALAVFMITASKLADQFGRKKLMIIGLLIFGVSSALCGFSNSLLFLIVMRFIQGIGGAIITPIVLPMGIEIFGKEKMQVVVGAAGAIVGFAAASGPPIGGILIKYVNWEAVFFVNVPLAIIALIIVLFFAEESYDNTVSKSIDWIGMIMITISLFSLTFALLKGRDYGWTSTTIIVLLIAFAASLVIFIAAELKISNPMVELKLFKELTFTASNICYMITGFAIMCPLLIFNYYLQNVLEYDTLKAAFIMISVSLTSMFATPMGSILSKKIGTRIVNFVGIFVMGIGILRLSYLRADTTIGIMVVNLIICGIGLGFSVQALSSSVKYIPKEKSGMGSGIINAARQIGSCIGIAILVSILNGNVSTAKDNIREDAISYINNRNELIKPVRAELIKIVNDKFKNSDNNTSDKKGMSQSAVEKSIKKVMMDNKNEFSKNAVFHNNNALEKLYNGTSALRDGTNKVIAGEVGLNNGIKSLNSGLVTIYNGSNSLNSGLSQINNGVNQLKNGSQKLADGSQGITALINGIDTLNTGAQNFSNQFSPSNDKSNPTLYDRVTELNDGTQKVSNGVNSYVNTVDSTLYMMIKSNPEASRTLEEYKSELNIMKNNTNNVADENSKNQYVQQAKMLSNMVSIYASATTSSNEGEFESKLKEDKNNIVYSGEALKAGTSSLKDGTSKFTAQFQDGGAVKNGVSNLTQGIYKLSTSSDKLVKLQEGIGSMNMAISNFSGGVNKIYDGSTKLKDGVLNAKNGSDKLVDGSNKLINSSYKIKDGTETVVTSIGMAGQKEEIQNVINKINDEKNDKLSEAFSKTFLIAAIVIMLTSILGLFTDKKVEDKEYEDKMIENI
;
A
#
# COMPACT_ATOMS: atom_id res chain seq x y z
N MET A 1 28.44 -68.49 -56.29
CA MET A 1 27.17 -67.73 -56.09
C MET A 1 26.42 -67.38 -57.38
N ASN A 2 25.10 -67.61 -57.41
CA ASN A 2 24.18 -67.00 -58.39
C ASN A 2 24.13 -65.47 -58.21
N LYS A 3 23.89 -64.72 -59.29
CA LYS A 3 23.81 -63.26 -59.34
C LYS A 3 22.88 -62.69 -58.25
N LYS A 4 21.69 -63.26 -58.05
CA LYS A 4 20.75 -62.81 -56.99
C LYS A 4 21.37 -62.89 -55.59
N THR A 5 22.00 -64.01 -55.25
CA THR A 5 22.67 -64.22 -53.94
C THR A 5 23.79 -63.20 -53.72
N LYS A 6 24.57 -62.88 -54.76
CA LYS A 6 25.66 -61.87 -54.68
C LYS A 6 25.13 -60.49 -54.27
N TYR A 7 24.08 -60.02 -54.94
CA TYR A 7 23.50 -58.70 -54.63
C TYR A 7 22.83 -58.68 -53.25
N ILE A 8 22.10 -59.73 -52.86
CA ILE A 8 21.47 -59.82 -51.54
C ILE A 8 22.54 -59.81 -50.43
N GLY A 9 23.59 -60.62 -50.58
CA GLY A 9 24.71 -60.63 -49.63
C GLY A 9 25.37 -59.25 -49.48
N PHE A 10 25.58 -58.55 -50.61
CA PHE A 10 26.13 -57.19 -50.57
C PHE A 10 25.18 -56.17 -49.93
N ILE A 11 23.87 -56.28 -50.12
CA ILE A 11 22.89 -55.44 -49.42
C ILE A 11 23.02 -55.61 -47.91
N GLY A 12 23.18 -56.85 -47.41
CA GLY A 12 23.43 -57.10 -45.99
C GLY A 12 24.69 -56.41 -45.47
N ILE A 13 25.77 -56.45 -46.25
CA ILE A 13 27.02 -55.76 -45.94
C ILE A 13 26.84 -54.23 -45.94
N LEU A 14 26.05 -53.68 -46.87
CA LEU A 14 25.75 -52.24 -46.92
C LEU A 14 24.87 -51.79 -45.74
N ILE A 15 23.90 -52.61 -45.30
CA ILE A 15 23.13 -52.33 -44.08
C ILE A 15 24.05 -52.36 -42.84
N ALA A 16 25.01 -53.28 -42.79
CA ALA A 16 26.03 -53.28 -41.74
C ALA A 16 26.88 -51.99 -41.75
N ALA A 17 27.32 -51.53 -42.93
CA ALA A 17 28.03 -50.26 -43.08
C ALA A 17 27.18 -49.05 -42.64
N PHE A 18 25.89 -49.07 -42.97
CA PHE A 18 24.91 -48.05 -42.56
C PHE A 18 24.80 -47.96 -41.03
N LEU A 19 24.69 -49.11 -40.34
CA LEU A 19 24.58 -49.19 -38.88
C LEU A 19 25.72 -48.49 -38.15
N GLY A 20 26.97 -48.77 -38.55
CA GLY A 20 28.14 -48.20 -37.88
C GLY A 20 28.21 -46.67 -37.95
N VAL A 21 27.63 -46.09 -39.01
CA VAL A 21 27.67 -44.64 -39.27
C VAL A 21 26.44 -43.94 -38.70
N ILE A 22 25.23 -44.47 -38.91
CA ILE A 22 24.00 -43.84 -38.38
C ILE A 22 24.04 -43.77 -36.85
N ASP A 23 24.56 -44.80 -36.18
CA ASP A 23 24.67 -44.82 -34.72
C ASP A 23 25.60 -43.71 -34.21
N SER A 24 26.70 -43.44 -34.91
CA SER A 24 27.63 -42.37 -34.53
C SER A 24 27.02 -40.97 -34.67
N THR A 25 26.07 -40.78 -35.58
CA THR A 25 25.47 -39.46 -35.86
C THR A 25 24.18 -39.24 -35.08
N ILE A 26 23.33 -40.25 -34.94
CA ILE A 26 22.03 -40.16 -34.26
C ILE A 26 22.17 -39.88 -32.76
N VAL A 27 23.20 -40.44 -32.14
CA VAL A 27 23.43 -40.34 -30.68
C VAL A 27 23.89 -38.95 -30.26
N ASN A 28 24.63 -38.26 -31.13
CA ASN A 28 25.08 -36.90 -30.86
C ASN A 28 23.89 -35.93 -30.66
N ILE A 29 22.74 -36.22 -31.26
CA ILE A 29 21.50 -35.44 -31.08
C ILE A 29 20.83 -35.76 -29.74
N ALA A 30 21.03 -36.96 -29.19
CA ALA A 30 20.45 -37.38 -27.92
C ALA A 30 21.25 -36.93 -26.68
N LEU A 31 22.51 -36.50 -26.84
CA LEU A 31 23.37 -36.13 -25.72
C LEU A 31 22.74 -35.10 -24.75
N PRO A 32 22.05 -34.04 -25.21
CA PRO A 32 21.38 -33.11 -24.29
C PRO A 32 20.28 -33.80 -23.48
N SER A 33 19.39 -34.57 -24.11
CA SER A 33 18.32 -35.32 -23.41
C SER A 33 18.87 -36.35 -22.41
N ILE A 34 19.97 -37.02 -22.74
CA ILE A 34 20.65 -37.95 -21.84
C ILE A 34 21.24 -37.22 -20.63
N THR A 35 21.81 -36.03 -20.85
CA THR A 35 22.36 -35.17 -19.79
C THR A 35 21.27 -34.76 -18.81
N ASP A 36 20.11 -34.34 -19.32
CA ASP A 36 18.96 -33.96 -18.52
C ASP A 36 18.39 -35.15 -17.74
N TYR A 37 18.31 -36.34 -18.36
CA TYR A 37 17.81 -37.57 -17.74
C TYR A 37 18.69 -38.02 -16.56
N PHE A 38 20.00 -38.10 -16.75
CA PHE A 38 20.93 -38.52 -15.70
C PHE A 38 21.32 -37.39 -14.73
N LYS A 39 20.96 -36.14 -15.03
CA LYS A 39 21.31 -34.93 -14.26
C LYS A 39 22.83 -34.80 -14.01
N VAL A 40 23.60 -35.11 -15.05
CA VAL A 40 25.07 -35.04 -15.04
C VAL A 40 25.56 -33.84 -15.86
N SER A 41 26.87 -33.60 -15.90
CA SER A 41 27.41 -32.56 -16.78
C SER A 41 27.44 -33.03 -18.25
N LEU A 42 27.35 -32.10 -19.20
CA LEU A 42 27.58 -32.41 -20.62
C LEU A 42 28.97 -33.02 -20.88
N ASN A 43 29.95 -32.68 -20.04
CA ASN A 43 31.29 -33.27 -20.13
C ASN A 43 31.26 -34.77 -19.82
N ASP A 44 30.49 -35.18 -18.82
CA ASP A 44 30.31 -36.60 -18.48
C ASP A 44 29.55 -37.32 -19.58
N THR A 45 28.47 -36.72 -20.11
CA THR A 45 27.69 -37.32 -21.21
C THR A 45 28.48 -37.40 -22.52
N SER A 46 29.42 -36.47 -22.77
CA SER A 46 30.27 -36.48 -23.97
C SER A 46 31.10 -37.76 -24.12
N TRP A 47 31.35 -38.48 -23.01
CA TRP A 47 32.02 -39.77 -23.04
C TRP A 47 31.27 -40.83 -23.84
N ILE A 48 29.95 -40.74 -23.96
CA ILE A 48 29.13 -41.67 -24.76
C ILE A 48 29.61 -41.69 -26.22
N SER A 49 29.82 -40.52 -26.83
CA SER A 49 30.31 -40.42 -28.22
C SER A 49 31.82 -40.65 -28.30
N THR A 50 32.57 -40.12 -27.32
CA THR A 50 34.03 -40.20 -27.30
C THR A 50 34.52 -41.65 -27.16
N ILE A 51 33.90 -42.45 -26.28
CA ILE A 51 34.31 -43.83 -26.01
C ILE A 51 34.04 -44.76 -27.21
N TYR A 52 32.96 -44.50 -27.95
CA TYR A 52 32.64 -45.21 -29.19
C TYR A 52 33.70 -44.92 -30.27
N ALA A 53 34.05 -43.66 -30.48
CA ALA A 53 35.10 -43.26 -31.42
C ALA A 53 36.47 -43.83 -31.03
N LEU A 54 36.78 -43.85 -29.73
CA LEU A 54 38.00 -44.46 -29.19
C LEU A 54 38.05 -45.96 -29.50
N ALA A 55 36.97 -46.70 -29.25
CA ALA A 55 36.88 -48.12 -29.58
C ALA A 55 37.04 -48.38 -31.09
N LEU A 56 36.41 -47.57 -31.94
CA LEU A 56 36.59 -47.64 -33.39
C LEU A 56 38.06 -47.49 -33.79
N ALA A 57 38.74 -46.44 -33.31
CA ALA A 57 40.13 -46.17 -33.67
C ALA A 57 41.09 -47.29 -33.21
N VAL A 58 40.87 -47.81 -32.01
CA VAL A 58 41.77 -48.79 -31.37
C VAL A 58 41.62 -50.19 -31.98
N PHE A 59 40.39 -50.64 -32.26
CA PHE A 59 40.15 -52.05 -32.61
C PHE A 59 40.03 -52.32 -34.12
N MET A 60 39.99 -51.30 -34.99
CA MET A 60 39.80 -51.49 -36.44
C MET A 60 40.89 -52.35 -37.09
N ILE A 61 42.17 -52.10 -36.78
CA ILE A 61 43.29 -52.86 -37.34
C ILE A 61 43.25 -54.31 -36.85
N THR A 62 43.10 -54.49 -35.54
CA THR A 62 42.98 -55.81 -34.89
C THR A 62 41.83 -56.62 -35.46
N ALA A 63 40.65 -56.01 -35.59
CA ALA A 63 39.47 -56.68 -36.13
C ALA A 63 39.65 -57.10 -37.58
N SER A 64 40.31 -56.28 -38.39
CA SER A 64 40.60 -56.59 -39.80
C SER A 64 41.57 -57.75 -39.95
N LYS A 65 42.60 -57.81 -39.10
CA LYS A 65 43.55 -58.93 -39.08
C LYS A 65 42.87 -60.23 -38.64
N LEU A 66 42.06 -60.19 -37.59
CA LEU A 66 41.31 -61.36 -37.13
C LEU A 66 40.29 -61.83 -38.19
N ALA A 67 39.67 -60.90 -38.91
CA ALA A 67 38.79 -61.19 -40.04
C ALA A 67 39.53 -61.93 -41.16
N ASP A 68 40.73 -61.48 -41.51
CA ASP A 68 41.56 -62.14 -42.53
C ASP A 68 42.04 -63.54 -42.09
N GLN A 69 42.33 -63.74 -40.80
CA GLN A 69 42.80 -65.03 -40.24
C GLN A 69 41.69 -66.06 -40.04
N PHE A 70 40.56 -65.64 -39.47
CA PHE A 70 39.52 -66.55 -38.95
C PHE A 70 38.20 -66.50 -39.73
N GLY A 71 38.06 -65.57 -40.68
CA GLY A 71 36.92 -65.46 -41.60
C GLY A 71 36.23 -64.13 -41.53
N ARG A 72 36.13 -63.43 -42.67
CA ARG A 72 35.51 -62.11 -42.79
C ARG A 72 34.01 -62.17 -42.52
N LYS A 73 33.30 -63.21 -42.98
CA LYS A 73 31.87 -63.39 -42.70
C LYS A 73 31.63 -63.70 -41.22
N LYS A 74 32.40 -64.64 -40.64
CA LYS A 74 32.34 -64.95 -39.20
C LYS A 74 32.56 -63.71 -38.34
N LEU A 75 33.62 -62.93 -38.60
CA LEU A 75 33.86 -61.71 -37.84
C LEU A 75 32.76 -60.67 -38.07
N MET A 76 32.26 -60.49 -39.30
CA MET A 76 31.11 -59.60 -39.56
C MET A 76 29.87 -59.99 -38.72
N ILE A 77 29.56 -61.28 -38.63
CA ILE A 77 28.46 -61.81 -37.80
C ILE A 77 28.70 -61.51 -36.31
N ILE A 78 29.91 -61.74 -35.81
CA ILE A 78 30.29 -61.43 -34.42
C ILE A 78 30.17 -59.92 -34.17
N GLY A 79 30.64 -59.08 -35.10
CA GLY A 79 30.54 -57.64 -35.02
C GLY A 79 29.09 -57.17 -34.97
N LEU A 80 28.21 -57.72 -35.81
CA LEU A 80 26.77 -57.42 -35.82
C LEU A 80 26.06 -57.87 -34.54
N LEU A 81 26.43 -59.02 -33.97
CA LEU A 81 25.90 -59.49 -32.69
C LEU A 81 26.35 -58.58 -31.54
N ILE A 82 27.65 -58.29 -31.45
CA ILE A 82 28.20 -57.37 -30.45
C ILE A 82 27.51 -56.02 -30.56
N PHE A 83 27.42 -55.46 -31.77
CA PHE A 83 26.80 -54.16 -32.02
C PHE A 83 25.30 -54.16 -31.68
N GLY A 84 24.54 -55.14 -32.15
CA GLY A 84 23.09 -55.21 -31.92
C GLY A 84 22.73 -55.42 -30.44
N VAL A 85 23.41 -56.34 -29.75
CA VAL A 85 23.17 -56.63 -28.33
C VAL A 85 23.58 -55.45 -27.46
N SER A 86 24.77 -54.89 -27.68
CA SER A 86 25.22 -53.72 -26.91
C SER A 86 24.35 -52.49 -27.19
N SER A 87 23.84 -52.29 -28.42
CA SER A 87 22.88 -51.23 -28.73
C SER A 87 21.57 -51.42 -27.95
N ALA A 88 21.04 -52.64 -27.87
CA ALA A 88 19.86 -52.92 -27.05
C ALA A 88 20.13 -52.63 -25.56
N LEU A 89 21.29 -53.05 -25.03
CA LEU A 89 21.69 -52.80 -23.65
C LEU A 89 21.90 -51.30 -23.35
N CYS A 90 22.38 -50.52 -24.32
CA CYS A 90 22.43 -49.08 -24.20
C CYS A 90 21.03 -48.46 -24.07
N GLY A 91 20.06 -48.95 -24.85
CA GLY A 91 18.66 -48.53 -24.74
C GLY A 91 18.02 -48.91 -23.40
N PHE A 92 18.48 -49.99 -22.75
CA PHE A 92 18.04 -50.39 -21.40
C PHE A 92 18.88 -49.79 -20.26
N SER A 93 19.75 -48.83 -20.55
CA SER A 93 20.70 -48.34 -19.55
C SER A 93 20.05 -47.47 -18.48
N ASN A 94 20.24 -47.86 -17.21
CA ASN A 94 19.75 -47.11 -16.04
C ASN A 94 20.83 -46.28 -15.34
N SER A 95 22.06 -46.28 -15.86
CA SER A 95 23.15 -45.43 -15.35
C SER A 95 24.09 -45.00 -16.48
N LEU A 96 24.67 -43.81 -16.33
CA LEU A 96 25.60 -43.26 -17.31
C LEU A 96 26.83 -44.16 -17.51
N LEU A 97 27.40 -44.71 -16.43
CA LEU A 97 28.57 -45.58 -16.53
C LEU A 97 28.25 -46.86 -17.32
N PHE A 98 27.10 -47.50 -17.05
CA PHE A 98 26.66 -48.67 -17.79
C PHE A 98 26.48 -48.34 -19.29
N LEU A 99 25.88 -47.19 -19.59
CA LEU A 99 25.74 -46.71 -20.97
C LEU A 99 27.10 -46.50 -21.65
N ILE A 100 28.07 -45.89 -20.98
CA ILE A 100 29.44 -45.69 -21.50
C ILE A 100 30.14 -47.02 -21.76
N VAL A 101 30.03 -48.00 -20.85
CA VAL A 101 30.65 -49.32 -21.03
C VAL A 101 30.00 -50.08 -22.19
N MET A 102 28.67 -50.08 -22.28
CA MET A 102 27.97 -50.71 -23.40
C MET A 102 28.29 -50.01 -24.73
N ARG A 103 28.47 -48.68 -24.73
CA ARG A 103 28.93 -47.90 -25.88
C ARG A 103 30.34 -48.26 -26.34
N PHE A 104 31.25 -48.53 -25.40
CA PHE A 104 32.58 -49.03 -25.73
C PHE A 104 32.50 -50.39 -26.43
N ILE A 105 31.70 -51.31 -25.89
CA ILE A 105 31.45 -52.64 -26.49
C ILE A 105 30.80 -52.50 -27.87
N GLN A 106 29.84 -51.58 -28.02
CA GLN A 106 29.20 -51.28 -29.29
C GLN A 106 30.21 -50.75 -30.33
N GLY A 107 31.14 -49.90 -29.89
CA GLY A 107 32.24 -49.39 -30.70
C GLY A 107 33.18 -50.51 -31.19
N ILE A 108 33.43 -51.54 -30.36
CA ILE A 108 34.15 -52.74 -30.81
C ILE A 108 33.38 -53.44 -31.95
N GLY A 109 32.06 -53.58 -31.82
CA GLY A 109 31.20 -54.10 -32.89
C GLY A 109 31.32 -53.29 -34.19
N GLY A 110 31.28 -51.95 -34.08
CA GLY A 110 31.47 -51.05 -35.23
C GLY A 110 32.88 -51.12 -35.84
N ALA A 111 33.90 -51.36 -35.00
CA ALA A 111 35.30 -51.48 -35.41
C ALA A 111 35.55 -52.75 -36.23
N ILE A 112 34.74 -53.79 -35.98
CA ILE A 112 34.73 -55.02 -36.77
C ILE A 112 33.99 -54.80 -38.08
N ILE A 113 32.78 -54.23 -38.05
CA ILE A 113 31.93 -54.09 -39.23
C ILE A 113 32.59 -53.19 -40.30
N THR A 114 33.05 -52.01 -39.90
CA THR A 114 33.47 -50.94 -40.83
C THR A 114 34.56 -51.36 -41.83
N PRO A 115 35.70 -51.93 -41.40
CA PRO A 115 36.79 -52.25 -42.32
C PRO A 115 36.54 -53.53 -43.14
N ILE A 116 35.58 -54.37 -42.77
CA ILE A 116 35.29 -55.64 -43.47
C ILE A 116 34.38 -55.43 -44.72
N VAL A 117 33.69 -54.30 -44.81
CA VAL A 117 32.76 -53.98 -45.92
C VAL A 117 33.43 -54.05 -47.29
N LEU A 118 34.57 -53.36 -47.45
CA LEU A 118 35.32 -53.32 -48.70
C LEU A 118 35.86 -54.71 -49.13
N PRO A 119 36.61 -55.45 -48.30
CA PRO A 119 37.17 -56.74 -48.69
C PRO A 119 36.10 -57.80 -48.99
N MET A 120 34.97 -57.83 -48.26
CA MET A 120 33.85 -58.73 -48.61
C MET A 120 33.18 -58.33 -49.92
N GLY A 121 33.02 -57.03 -50.19
CA GLY A 121 32.49 -56.56 -51.48
C GLY A 121 33.40 -56.91 -52.65
N ILE A 122 34.72 -56.79 -52.48
CA ILE A 122 35.72 -57.24 -53.48
C ILE A 122 35.66 -58.75 -53.68
N GLU A 123 35.39 -59.53 -52.63
CA GLU A 123 35.22 -60.98 -52.77
C GLU A 123 33.99 -61.33 -53.62
N ILE A 124 32.86 -60.67 -53.38
CA ILE A 124 31.60 -60.93 -54.10
C ILE A 124 31.70 -60.57 -55.60
N PHE A 125 32.26 -59.40 -55.91
CA PHE A 125 32.22 -58.81 -57.26
C PHE A 125 33.55 -58.81 -58.01
N GLY A 126 34.66 -59.13 -57.36
CA GLY A 126 36.01 -59.05 -57.91
C GLY A 126 36.61 -57.64 -57.85
N LYS A 127 37.94 -57.56 -57.99
CA LYS A 127 38.69 -56.29 -57.99
C LYS A 127 38.30 -55.34 -59.14
N GLU A 128 37.93 -55.90 -60.29
CA GLU A 128 37.38 -55.19 -61.46
C GLU A 128 36.22 -54.23 -61.09
N LYS A 129 35.40 -54.62 -60.12
CA LYS A 129 34.22 -53.88 -59.67
C LYS A 129 34.44 -53.13 -58.35
N MET A 130 35.69 -53.06 -57.86
CA MET A 130 36.05 -52.41 -56.60
C MET A 130 35.53 -50.98 -56.49
N GLN A 131 35.64 -50.17 -57.54
CA GLN A 131 35.15 -48.78 -57.50
C GLN A 131 33.62 -48.73 -57.39
N VAL A 132 32.88 -49.71 -57.93
CA VAL A 132 31.42 -49.81 -57.74
C VAL A 132 31.10 -50.16 -56.28
N VAL A 133 31.88 -51.07 -55.69
CA VAL A 133 31.76 -51.44 -54.26
C VAL A 133 32.01 -50.22 -53.37
N VAL A 134 33.10 -49.49 -53.59
CA VAL A 134 33.43 -48.26 -52.85
C VAL A 134 32.37 -47.17 -53.08
N GLY A 135 31.87 -47.03 -54.30
CA GLY A 135 30.82 -46.06 -54.64
C GLY A 135 29.52 -46.36 -53.88
N ALA A 136 29.08 -47.63 -53.86
CA ALA A 136 27.88 -48.04 -53.14
C ALA A 136 28.05 -47.97 -51.61
N ALA A 137 29.20 -48.41 -51.09
CA ALA A 137 29.52 -48.32 -49.67
C ALA A 137 29.62 -46.86 -49.21
N GLY A 138 30.26 -46.00 -49.98
CA GLY A 138 30.36 -44.57 -49.68
C GLY A 138 29.02 -43.84 -49.77
N ALA A 139 28.17 -44.21 -50.74
CA ALA A 139 26.81 -43.69 -50.83
C ALA A 139 25.99 -44.08 -49.59
N ILE A 140 25.98 -45.36 -49.20
CA ILE A 140 25.19 -45.79 -48.03
C ILE A 140 25.71 -45.17 -46.72
N VAL A 141 27.03 -44.99 -46.60
CA VAL A 141 27.66 -44.28 -45.48
C VAL A 141 27.27 -42.80 -45.47
N GLY A 142 27.29 -42.12 -46.62
CA GLY A 142 26.83 -40.72 -46.75
C GLY A 142 25.34 -40.57 -46.42
N PHE A 143 24.51 -41.53 -46.87
CA PHE A 143 23.09 -41.61 -46.52
C PHE A 143 22.90 -41.78 -45.02
N ALA A 144 23.60 -42.74 -44.39
CA ALA A 144 23.56 -42.97 -42.95
C ALA A 144 23.91 -41.71 -42.15
N ALA A 145 24.97 -41.01 -42.56
CA ALA A 145 25.40 -39.76 -41.93
C ALA A 145 24.38 -38.63 -42.10
N ALA A 146 23.69 -38.57 -43.25
CA ALA A 146 22.63 -37.58 -43.50
C ALA A 146 21.34 -37.89 -42.73
N SER A 147 20.95 -39.17 -42.66
CA SER A 147 19.70 -39.60 -42.05
C SER A 147 19.74 -39.55 -40.51
N GLY A 148 20.92 -39.67 -39.90
CA GLY A 148 21.07 -39.72 -38.44
C GLY A 148 20.36 -38.57 -37.71
N PRO A 149 20.69 -37.29 -37.96
CA PRO A 149 20.10 -36.20 -37.19
C PRO A 149 18.58 -36.03 -37.34
N PRO A 150 17.98 -36.06 -38.55
CA PRO A 150 16.53 -36.02 -38.70
C PRO A 150 15.82 -37.18 -38.00
N ILE A 151 16.33 -38.41 -38.15
CA ILE A 151 15.73 -39.59 -37.51
C ILE A 151 15.86 -39.48 -35.99
N GLY A 152 17.03 -39.10 -35.47
CA GLY A 152 17.27 -38.92 -34.04
C GLY A 152 16.37 -37.87 -33.41
N GLY A 153 16.23 -36.70 -34.07
CA GLY A 153 15.35 -35.63 -33.60
C GLY A 153 13.88 -36.07 -33.53
N ILE A 154 13.40 -36.84 -34.51
CA ILE A 154 12.03 -37.41 -34.50
C ILE A 154 11.88 -38.43 -33.35
N LEU A 155 12.84 -39.36 -33.20
CA LEU A 155 12.77 -40.39 -32.16
C LEU A 155 12.77 -39.79 -30.75
N ILE A 156 13.63 -38.80 -30.48
CA ILE A 156 13.69 -38.12 -29.19
C ILE A 156 12.39 -37.36 -28.92
N LYS A 157 11.82 -36.71 -29.93
CA LYS A 157 10.60 -35.89 -29.79
C LYS A 157 9.35 -36.73 -29.50
N TYR A 158 9.20 -37.90 -30.13
CA TYR A 158 7.96 -38.69 -30.07
C TYR A 158 8.05 -39.95 -29.21
N VAL A 159 9.25 -40.47 -28.95
CA VAL A 159 9.45 -41.69 -28.17
C VAL A 159 10.19 -41.35 -26.88
N ASN A 160 11.52 -41.30 -26.92
CA ASN A 160 12.46 -40.81 -25.90
C ASN A 160 13.90 -41.03 -26.43
N TRP A 161 14.92 -40.67 -25.64
CA TRP A 161 16.32 -40.80 -26.04
C TRP A 161 16.78 -42.26 -26.22
N GLU A 162 16.23 -43.22 -25.48
CA GLU A 162 16.59 -44.64 -25.56
C GLU A 162 16.31 -45.22 -26.96
N ALA A 163 15.30 -44.66 -27.65
CA ALA A 163 14.91 -45.09 -28.98
C ALA A 163 16.02 -44.93 -30.04
N VAL A 164 16.97 -44.00 -29.84
CA VAL A 164 18.11 -43.82 -30.76
C VAL A 164 19.06 -45.01 -30.75
N PHE A 165 19.00 -45.84 -29.70
CA PHE A 165 19.76 -47.08 -29.60
C PHE A 165 18.94 -48.28 -30.08
N PHE A 166 17.64 -48.30 -29.78
CA PHE A 166 16.77 -49.39 -30.23
C PHE A 166 16.59 -49.44 -31.74
N VAL A 167 16.67 -48.31 -32.46
CA VAL A 167 16.55 -48.27 -33.93
C VAL A 167 17.63 -49.11 -34.64
N ASN A 168 18.80 -49.28 -34.01
CA ASN A 168 19.88 -50.09 -34.58
C ASN A 168 19.59 -51.59 -34.48
N VAL A 169 18.82 -52.04 -33.49
CA VAL A 169 18.56 -53.46 -33.21
C VAL A 169 17.86 -54.16 -34.39
N PRO A 170 16.73 -53.67 -34.94
CA PRO A 170 16.08 -54.32 -36.08
C PRO A 170 16.98 -54.31 -37.32
N LEU A 171 17.71 -53.22 -37.56
CA LEU A 171 18.66 -53.12 -38.67
C LEU A 171 19.82 -54.12 -38.52
N ALA A 172 20.35 -54.29 -37.31
CA ALA A 172 21.39 -55.28 -37.00
C ALA A 172 20.89 -56.71 -37.23
N ILE A 173 19.66 -57.02 -36.82
CA ILE A 173 19.03 -58.33 -37.06
C ILE A 173 18.87 -58.58 -38.56
N ILE A 174 18.38 -57.60 -39.32
CA ILE A 174 18.22 -57.73 -40.77
C ILE A 174 19.57 -57.96 -41.45
N ALA A 175 20.59 -57.15 -41.13
CA ALA A 175 21.94 -57.32 -41.67
C ALA A 175 22.52 -58.70 -41.29
N LEU A 176 22.34 -59.12 -40.04
CA LEU A 176 22.80 -60.41 -39.53
C LEU A 176 22.20 -61.58 -40.31
N ILE A 177 20.87 -61.58 -40.48
CA ILE A 177 20.15 -62.61 -41.24
C ILE A 177 20.66 -62.65 -42.69
N ILE A 178 20.74 -61.49 -43.34
CA ILE A 178 21.17 -61.43 -44.75
C ILE A 178 22.62 -61.92 -44.90
N VAL A 179 23.55 -61.45 -44.06
CA VAL A 179 24.95 -61.87 -44.11
C VAL A 179 25.08 -63.36 -43.80
N LEU A 180 24.33 -63.88 -42.82
CA LEU A 180 24.37 -65.29 -42.43
C LEU A 180 23.99 -66.22 -43.59
N PHE A 181 22.91 -65.91 -44.32
CA PHE A 181 22.39 -66.79 -45.38
C PHE A 181 22.94 -66.50 -46.78
N PHE A 182 23.33 -65.25 -47.07
CA PHE A 182 23.66 -64.83 -48.45
C PHE A 182 25.11 -64.38 -48.65
N ALA A 183 25.92 -64.20 -47.59
CA ALA A 183 27.36 -64.01 -47.76
C ALA A 183 28.09 -65.37 -47.76
N GLU A 184 29.08 -65.52 -48.62
CA GLU A 184 30.03 -66.64 -48.54
C GLU A 184 31.22 -66.23 -47.65
N GLU A 185 31.85 -67.23 -47.06
CA GLU A 185 32.97 -67.01 -46.16
C GLU A 185 34.27 -66.76 -46.93
N SER A 186 35.09 -65.84 -46.44
CA SER A 186 36.32 -65.41 -47.13
C SER A 186 37.43 -65.11 -46.14
N TYR A 187 38.67 -65.44 -46.53
CA TYR A 187 39.86 -65.41 -45.67
C TYR A 187 41.08 -64.95 -46.48
N ASP A 188 42.11 -64.47 -45.80
CA ASP A 188 43.45 -64.35 -46.40
C ASP A 188 44.18 -65.70 -46.24
N ASN A 189 44.24 -66.48 -47.32
CA ASN A 189 44.90 -67.79 -47.32
C ASN A 189 46.42 -67.73 -47.13
N THR A 190 47.02 -66.54 -47.19
CA THR A 190 48.47 -66.34 -47.02
C THR A 190 48.86 -66.03 -45.57
N VAL A 191 47.88 -65.83 -44.67
CA VAL A 191 48.14 -65.46 -43.27
C VAL A 191 48.05 -66.69 -42.37
N SER A 192 49.06 -66.89 -41.52
CA SER A 192 49.02 -67.91 -40.47
C SER A 192 47.88 -67.68 -39.48
N LYS A 193 47.29 -68.76 -38.97
CA LYS A 193 46.29 -68.71 -37.88
C LYS A 193 46.89 -68.38 -36.51
N SER A 194 48.22 -68.28 -36.40
CA SER A 194 48.89 -67.83 -35.17
C SER A 194 48.64 -66.33 -34.94
N ILE A 195 48.21 -65.96 -33.74
CA ILE A 195 47.97 -64.57 -33.34
C ILE A 195 49.29 -63.98 -32.81
N ASP A 196 49.69 -62.82 -33.36
CA ASP A 196 50.74 -62.00 -32.79
C ASP A 196 50.19 -61.15 -31.63
N TRP A 197 50.21 -61.72 -30.43
CA TRP A 197 49.74 -61.07 -29.21
C TRP A 197 50.56 -59.83 -28.84
N ILE A 198 51.87 -59.85 -29.10
CA ILE A 198 52.75 -58.72 -28.77
C ILE A 198 52.41 -57.53 -29.67
N GLY A 199 52.37 -57.76 -30.98
CA GLY A 199 51.96 -56.76 -31.96
C GLY A 199 50.57 -56.20 -31.64
N MET A 200 49.60 -57.08 -31.37
CA MET A 200 48.23 -56.69 -31.04
C MET A 200 48.15 -55.83 -29.77
N ILE A 201 48.81 -56.22 -28.68
CA ILE A 201 48.78 -55.46 -27.42
C ILE A 201 49.47 -54.11 -27.62
N MET A 202 50.64 -54.08 -28.27
CA MET A 202 51.41 -52.85 -28.43
C MET A 202 50.72 -51.83 -29.35
N ILE A 203 50.12 -52.27 -30.47
CA ILE A 203 49.35 -51.36 -31.33
C ILE A 203 48.08 -50.87 -30.64
N THR A 204 47.42 -51.73 -29.85
CA THR A 204 46.23 -51.36 -29.06
C THR A 204 46.58 -50.29 -28.04
N ILE A 205 47.65 -50.48 -27.25
CA ILE A 205 48.14 -49.49 -26.28
C ILE A 205 48.54 -48.20 -26.98
N SER A 206 49.23 -48.30 -28.12
CA SER A 206 49.66 -47.14 -28.89
C SER A 206 48.48 -46.30 -29.36
N LEU A 207 47.54 -46.92 -30.08
CA LEU A 207 46.35 -46.24 -30.59
C LEU A 207 45.44 -45.75 -29.47
N PHE A 208 45.29 -46.51 -28.38
CA PHE A 208 44.50 -46.09 -27.22
C PHE A 208 45.12 -44.84 -26.60
N SER A 209 46.43 -44.86 -26.34
CA SER A 209 47.11 -43.75 -25.66
C SER A 209 47.10 -42.49 -26.51
N LEU A 210 47.36 -42.61 -27.82
CA LEU A 210 47.28 -41.49 -28.75
C LEU A 210 45.85 -40.94 -28.84
N THR A 211 44.88 -41.81 -29.10
CA THR A 211 43.50 -41.40 -29.34
C THR A 211 42.88 -40.81 -28.07
N PHE A 212 43.13 -41.40 -26.90
CA PHE A 212 42.71 -40.85 -25.62
C PHE A 212 43.37 -39.49 -25.36
N ALA A 213 44.68 -39.38 -25.54
CA ALA A 213 45.39 -38.12 -25.35
C ALA A 213 44.86 -37.01 -26.27
N LEU A 214 44.50 -37.34 -27.52
CA LEU A 214 43.91 -36.39 -28.47
C LEU A 214 42.47 -35.99 -28.09
N LEU A 215 41.63 -36.97 -27.71
CA LEU A 215 40.23 -36.72 -27.38
C LEU A 215 40.04 -36.05 -26.01
N LYS A 216 40.91 -36.33 -25.04
CA LYS A 216 40.82 -35.87 -23.64
C LYS A 216 41.94 -34.93 -23.21
N GLY A 217 42.88 -34.62 -24.12
CA GLY A 217 43.99 -33.69 -23.89
C GLY A 217 43.55 -32.33 -23.38
N ARG A 218 42.43 -31.82 -23.89
CA ARG A 218 41.83 -30.57 -23.40
C ARG A 218 41.24 -30.73 -21.99
N ASP A 219 40.47 -31.78 -21.77
CA ASP A 219 39.69 -31.96 -20.54
C ASP A 219 40.61 -32.13 -19.32
N TYR A 220 41.72 -32.86 -19.47
CA TYR A 220 42.74 -33.03 -18.43
C TYR A 220 43.83 -31.95 -18.47
N GLY A 221 43.97 -31.24 -19.59
CA GLY A 221 45.06 -30.30 -19.87
C GLY A 221 46.25 -30.97 -20.55
N TRP A 222 46.78 -30.34 -21.60
CA TRP A 222 47.87 -30.88 -22.43
C TRP A 222 49.19 -31.09 -21.66
N THR A 223 49.39 -30.33 -20.58
CA THR A 223 50.56 -30.42 -19.70
C THR A 223 50.33 -31.30 -18.47
N SER A 224 49.14 -31.90 -18.34
CA SER A 224 48.85 -32.79 -17.21
C SER A 224 49.69 -34.06 -17.27
N THR A 225 50.03 -34.58 -16.08
CA THR A 225 50.78 -35.83 -15.94
C THR A 225 50.11 -36.97 -16.70
N THR A 226 48.77 -37.07 -16.66
CA THR A 226 48.01 -38.09 -17.39
C THR A 226 48.25 -38.04 -18.90
N ILE A 227 48.14 -36.86 -19.52
CA ILE A 227 48.30 -36.71 -20.98
C ILE A 227 49.75 -36.94 -21.40
N ILE A 228 50.72 -36.40 -20.64
CA ILE A 228 52.14 -36.62 -20.91
C ILE A 228 52.48 -38.11 -20.83
N VAL A 229 52.01 -38.82 -19.79
CA VAL A 229 52.21 -40.27 -19.64
C VAL A 229 51.60 -41.03 -20.82
N LEU A 230 50.41 -40.66 -21.28
CA LEU A 230 49.79 -41.29 -22.46
C LEU A 230 50.60 -41.02 -23.75
N LEU A 231 51.12 -39.81 -23.95
CA LEU A 231 51.95 -39.52 -25.12
C LEU A 231 53.29 -40.28 -25.09
N ILE A 232 53.90 -40.42 -23.91
CA ILE A 232 55.10 -41.25 -23.72
C ILE A 232 54.76 -42.73 -23.97
N ALA A 233 53.65 -43.22 -23.42
CA ALA A 233 53.18 -44.58 -23.61
C ALA A 233 52.90 -44.88 -25.09
N PHE A 234 52.30 -43.92 -25.82
CA PHE A 234 52.12 -44.00 -27.27
C PHE A 234 53.45 -44.14 -28.00
N ALA A 235 54.42 -43.25 -27.74
CA ALA A 235 55.72 -43.29 -28.40
C ALA A 235 56.47 -44.60 -28.11
N ALA A 236 56.51 -45.01 -26.84
CA ALA A 236 57.18 -46.24 -26.42
C ALA A 236 56.53 -47.50 -27.04
N SER A 237 55.20 -47.64 -26.93
CA SER A 237 54.48 -48.79 -27.48
C SER A 237 54.52 -48.83 -29.00
N LEU A 238 54.51 -47.68 -29.70
CA LEU A 238 54.67 -47.64 -31.16
C LEU A 238 56.06 -48.12 -31.59
N VAL A 239 57.12 -47.68 -30.90
CA VAL A 239 58.49 -48.12 -31.19
C VAL A 239 58.64 -49.62 -30.93
N ILE A 240 58.11 -50.12 -29.81
CA ILE A 240 58.13 -51.56 -29.49
C ILE A 240 57.33 -52.35 -30.53
N PHE A 241 56.16 -51.86 -30.94
CA PHE A 241 55.34 -52.45 -31.99
C PHE A 241 56.13 -52.60 -33.30
N ILE A 242 56.71 -51.50 -33.81
CA ILE A 242 57.48 -51.52 -35.06
C ILE A 242 58.68 -52.48 -34.95
N ALA A 243 59.40 -52.46 -33.83
CA ALA A 243 60.55 -53.34 -33.62
C ALA A 243 60.17 -54.82 -33.54
N ALA A 244 59.02 -55.15 -32.95
CA ALA A 244 58.49 -56.51 -32.88
C ALA A 244 58.00 -57.01 -34.25
N GLU A 245 57.23 -56.18 -34.97
CA GLU A 245 56.67 -56.49 -36.29
C GLU A 245 57.75 -56.71 -37.35
N LEU A 246 58.90 -56.04 -37.24
CA LEU A 246 60.04 -56.28 -38.13
C LEU A 246 60.73 -57.63 -37.90
N LYS A 247 60.55 -58.25 -36.73
CA LYS A 247 61.19 -59.52 -36.34
C LYS A 247 60.28 -60.74 -36.46
N ILE A 248 58.97 -60.55 -36.24
CA ILE A 248 57.99 -61.63 -36.22
C ILE A 248 57.68 -62.11 -37.64
N SER A 249 57.57 -63.44 -37.84
CA SER A 249 57.32 -64.03 -39.16
C SER A 249 55.88 -63.80 -39.67
N ASN A 250 54.92 -63.64 -38.77
CA ASN A 250 53.50 -63.38 -39.08
C ASN A 250 53.03 -62.09 -38.39
N PRO A 251 53.49 -60.91 -38.85
CA PRO A 251 53.18 -59.60 -38.25
C PRO A 251 51.67 -59.30 -38.21
N MET A 252 51.19 -58.53 -37.22
CA MET A 252 49.82 -57.97 -37.25
C MET A 252 49.65 -57.05 -38.47
N VAL A 253 50.61 -56.17 -38.70
CA VAL A 253 50.64 -55.22 -39.80
C VAL A 253 51.84 -55.51 -40.68
N GLU A 254 51.59 -56.00 -41.89
CA GLU A 254 52.64 -56.24 -42.86
C GLU A 254 53.24 -54.91 -43.34
N LEU A 255 54.26 -54.41 -42.64
CA LEU A 255 54.90 -53.11 -42.91
C LEU A 255 55.42 -52.97 -44.35
N LYS A 256 55.65 -54.09 -45.05
CA LYS A 256 56.00 -54.12 -46.47
C LYS A 256 54.91 -53.50 -47.37
N LEU A 257 53.65 -53.50 -46.96
CA LEU A 257 52.56 -52.84 -47.69
C LEU A 257 52.81 -51.34 -47.86
N PHE A 258 53.46 -50.69 -46.88
CA PHE A 258 53.82 -49.27 -46.95
C PHE A 258 54.97 -48.97 -47.93
N LYS A 259 55.65 -49.98 -48.48
CA LYS A 259 56.59 -49.78 -49.58
C LYS A 259 55.89 -49.47 -50.90
N GLU A 260 54.65 -49.91 -51.08
CA GLU A 260 53.85 -49.52 -52.24
C GLU A 260 53.34 -48.09 -52.02
N LEU A 261 53.90 -47.14 -52.79
CA LEU A 261 53.62 -45.72 -52.67
C LEU A 261 52.12 -45.42 -52.73
N THR A 262 51.39 -46.13 -53.59
CA THR A 262 49.95 -45.98 -53.74
C THR A 262 49.20 -46.27 -52.43
N PHE A 263 49.62 -47.31 -51.70
CA PHE A 263 49.04 -47.68 -50.42
C PHE A 263 49.32 -46.60 -49.37
N THR A 264 50.59 -46.20 -49.22
CA THR A 264 50.99 -45.17 -48.24
C THR A 264 50.31 -43.82 -48.50
N ALA A 265 50.33 -43.35 -49.75
CA ALA A 265 49.66 -42.11 -50.14
C ALA A 265 48.15 -42.16 -49.85
N SER A 266 47.49 -43.30 -50.12
CA SER A 266 46.05 -43.45 -49.86
C SER A 266 45.72 -43.38 -48.37
N ASN A 267 46.54 -44.00 -47.51
CA ASN A 267 46.37 -43.93 -46.07
C ASN A 267 46.52 -42.50 -45.54
N ILE A 268 47.56 -41.78 -46.00
CA ILE A 268 47.78 -40.37 -45.59
C ILE A 268 46.65 -39.48 -46.09
N CYS A 269 46.22 -39.65 -47.35
CA CYS A 269 45.08 -38.91 -47.92
C CYS A 269 43.79 -39.14 -47.13
N TYR A 270 43.49 -40.38 -46.75
CA TYR A 270 42.26 -40.68 -46.02
C TYR A 270 42.33 -40.25 -44.54
N MET A 271 43.53 -40.20 -43.96
CA MET A 271 43.77 -39.51 -42.69
C MET A 271 43.51 -38.01 -42.78
N ILE A 272 43.99 -37.34 -43.84
CA ILE A 272 43.69 -35.91 -44.11
C ILE A 272 42.19 -35.70 -44.31
N THR A 273 41.50 -36.61 -45.00
CA THR A 273 40.04 -36.57 -45.11
C THR A 273 39.37 -36.63 -43.74
N GLY A 274 39.85 -37.50 -42.85
CA GLY A 274 39.37 -37.57 -41.45
C GLY A 274 39.61 -36.27 -40.68
N PHE A 275 40.77 -35.63 -40.85
CA PHE A 275 41.03 -34.30 -40.27
C PHE A 275 40.06 -33.24 -40.82
N ALA A 276 39.92 -33.20 -42.15
CA ALA A 276 39.15 -32.21 -42.87
C ALA A 276 37.65 -32.26 -42.57
N ILE A 277 37.07 -33.46 -42.46
CA ILE A 277 35.63 -33.63 -42.23
C ILE A 277 35.18 -33.07 -40.86
N MET A 278 36.10 -32.93 -39.89
CA MET A 278 35.80 -32.31 -38.60
C MET A 278 35.51 -30.81 -38.71
N CYS A 279 35.98 -30.12 -39.76
CA CYS A 279 35.63 -28.72 -39.98
C CYS A 279 34.12 -28.52 -40.19
N PRO A 280 33.48 -29.13 -41.22
CA PRO A 280 32.04 -28.99 -41.43
C PRO A 280 31.19 -29.76 -40.39
N LEU A 281 31.69 -30.86 -39.80
CA LEU A 281 30.88 -31.66 -38.86
C LEU A 281 30.97 -31.22 -37.39
N LEU A 282 32.09 -30.64 -36.95
CA LEU A 282 32.29 -30.25 -35.55
C LEU A 282 32.39 -28.73 -35.40
N ILE A 283 33.38 -28.11 -36.05
CA ILE A 283 33.66 -26.67 -35.88
C ILE A 283 32.50 -25.83 -36.40
N PHE A 284 31.95 -26.17 -37.57
CA PHE A 284 30.80 -25.46 -38.11
C PHE A 284 29.52 -25.66 -37.28
N ASN A 285 29.36 -26.84 -36.66
CA ASN A 285 28.25 -27.06 -35.72
C ASN A 285 28.34 -26.11 -34.50
N TYR A 286 29.54 -25.96 -33.93
CA TYR A 286 29.77 -25.00 -32.86
C TYR A 286 29.54 -23.55 -33.30
N TYR A 287 29.84 -23.20 -34.55
CA TYR A 287 29.51 -21.88 -35.08
C TYR A 287 27.99 -21.65 -35.11
N LEU A 288 27.23 -22.60 -35.67
CA LEU A 288 25.76 -22.49 -35.77
C LEU A 288 25.08 -22.39 -34.39
N GLN A 289 25.54 -23.19 -33.41
CA GLN A 289 24.89 -23.25 -32.09
C GLN A 289 25.41 -22.19 -31.10
N ASN A 290 26.71 -21.88 -31.12
CA ASN A 290 27.31 -21.00 -30.09
C ASN A 290 27.44 -19.54 -30.56
N VAL A 291 27.51 -19.28 -31.87
CA VAL A 291 27.61 -17.92 -32.42
C VAL A 291 26.25 -17.47 -32.95
N LEU A 292 25.64 -18.24 -33.86
CA LEU A 292 24.33 -17.89 -34.43
C LEU A 292 23.15 -18.27 -33.55
N GLU A 293 23.40 -18.99 -32.45
CA GLU A 293 22.40 -19.42 -31.46
C GLU A 293 21.22 -20.20 -32.09
N TYR A 294 21.47 -20.90 -33.21
CA TYR A 294 20.47 -21.77 -33.82
C TYR A 294 20.19 -22.96 -32.91
N ASP A 295 18.93 -23.40 -32.90
CA ASP A 295 18.56 -24.63 -32.22
C ASP A 295 19.24 -25.85 -32.89
N THR A 296 19.41 -26.92 -32.12
CA THR A 296 20.14 -28.13 -32.54
C THR A 296 19.54 -28.75 -33.80
N LEU A 297 18.22 -28.71 -33.97
CA LEU A 297 17.54 -29.29 -35.13
C LEU A 297 17.81 -28.46 -36.39
N LYS A 298 17.71 -27.13 -36.30
CA LYS A 298 18.05 -26.23 -37.40
C LYS A 298 19.52 -26.36 -37.80
N ALA A 299 20.44 -26.43 -36.84
CA ALA A 299 21.86 -26.63 -37.12
C ALA A 299 22.12 -27.95 -37.86
N ALA A 300 21.48 -29.04 -37.40
CA ALA A 300 21.57 -30.35 -38.04
C ALA A 300 21.01 -30.37 -39.48
N PHE A 301 19.90 -29.67 -39.75
CA PHE A 301 19.35 -29.55 -41.10
C PHE A 301 20.24 -28.79 -42.07
N ILE A 302 21.05 -27.84 -41.59
CA ILE A 302 22.05 -27.16 -42.43
C ILE A 302 23.21 -28.12 -42.70
N MET A 303 23.69 -28.81 -41.66
CA MET A 303 24.82 -29.74 -41.78
C MET A 303 24.53 -30.95 -42.65
N ILE A 304 23.27 -31.40 -42.76
CA ILE A 304 22.89 -32.55 -43.58
C ILE A 304 23.36 -32.43 -45.04
N SER A 305 23.51 -31.20 -45.54
CA SER A 305 23.95 -30.91 -46.90
C SER A 305 25.30 -31.54 -47.21
N VAL A 306 26.26 -31.57 -46.26
CA VAL A 306 27.58 -32.18 -46.50
C VAL A 306 27.47 -33.69 -46.73
N SER A 307 26.67 -34.37 -45.91
CA SER A 307 26.47 -35.82 -45.97
C SER A 307 25.65 -36.22 -47.20
N LEU A 308 24.59 -35.46 -47.50
CA LEU A 308 23.73 -35.71 -48.65
C LEU A 308 24.48 -35.50 -49.96
N THR A 309 25.29 -34.45 -50.06
CA THR A 309 26.13 -34.26 -51.25
C THR A 309 27.20 -35.34 -51.36
N SER A 310 27.85 -35.75 -50.25
CA SER A 310 28.80 -36.85 -50.24
C SER A 310 28.19 -38.18 -50.69
N MET A 311 26.91 -38.44 -50.36
CA MET A 311 26.17 -39.63 -50.80
C MET A 311 26.15 -39.75 -52.33
N PHE A 312 25.95 -38.65 -53.06
CA PHE A 312 25.95 -38.64 -54.53
C PHE A 312 27.35 -38.49 -55.12
N ALA A 313 28.20 -37.67 -54.49
CA ALA A 313 29.55 -37.41 -54.97
C ALA A 313 30.43 -38.67 -54.90
N THR A 314 30.22 -39.58 -53.96
CA THR A 314 31.04 -40.80 -53.85
C THR A 314 30.87 -41.74 -55.05
N PRO A 315 29.65 -42.16 -55.45
CA PRO A 315 29.43 -42.89 -56.71
C PRO A 315 29.96 -42.14 -57.95
N MET A 316 29.76 -40.83 -58.01
CA MET A 316 30.27 -40.01 -59.13
C MET A 316 31.80 -40.07 -59.19
N GLY A 317 32.47 -39.94 -58.04
CA GLY A 317 33.91 -40.10 -57.89
C GLY A 317 34.38 -41.48 -58.32
N SER A 318 33.63 -42.54 -58.01
CA SER A 318 33.90 -43.91 -58.49
C SER A 318 33.79 -44.08 -59.99
N ILE A 319 32.78 -43.49 -60.62
CA ILE A 319 32.64 -43.51 -62.08
C ILE A 319 33.79 -42.72 -62.72
N LEU A 320 34.11 -41.55 -62.18
CA LEU A 320 35.17 -40.71 -62.69
C LEU A 320 36.55 -41.34 -62.52
N SER A 321 36.78 -42.05 -61.41
CA SER A 321 38.03 -42.78 -61.13
C SER A 321 38.30 -43.88 -62.16
N LYS A 322 37.26 -44.46 -62.80
CA LYS A 322 37.44 -45.37 -63.95
C LYS A 322 38.02 -44.68 -65.17
N LYS A 323 37.59 -43.44 -65.43
CA LYS A 323 37.88 -42.73 -66.67
C LYS A 323 39.21 -42.00 -66.64
N ILE A 324 39.51 -41.30 -65.54
CA ILE A 324 40.69 -40.41 -65.44
C ILE A 324 41.70 -40.84 -64.35
N GLY A 325 41.47 -42.01 -63.74
CA GLY A 325 42.32 -42.57 -62.68
C GLY A 325 42.02 -42.00 -61.29
N THR A 326 42.26 -42.80 -60.25
CA THR A 326 41.88 -42.44 -58.88
C THR A 326 42.71 -41.29 -58.31
N ARG A 327 43.95 -41.13 -58.78
CA ARG A 327 44.86 -40.04 -58.34
C ARG A 327 44.30 -38.63 -58.59
N ILE A 328 43.66 -38.41 -59.74
CA ILE A 328 43.12 -37.10 -60.09
C ILE A 328 41.86 -36.84 -59.24
N VAL A 329 41.00 -37.85 -59.11
CA VAL A 329 39.77 -37.74 -58.32
C VAL A 329 40.06 -37.48 -56.84
N ASN A 330 41.04 -38.17 -56.24
CA ASN A 330 41.44 -37.92 -54.86
C ASN A 330 42.05 -36.53 -54.67
N PHE A 331 42.97 -36.11 -55.55
CA PHE A 331 43.54 -34.76 -55.51
C PHE A 331 42.45 -33.69 -55.56
N VAL A 332 41.56 -33.78 -56.55
CA VAL A 332 40.43 -32.86 -56.72
C VAL A 332 39.51 -32.92 -55.51
N GLY A 333 39.22 -34.10 -54.98
CA GLY A 333 38.35 -34.25 -53.81
C GLY A 333 38.88 -33.53 -52.57
N ILE A 334 40.14 -33.78 -52.21
CA ILE A 334 40.75 -33.13 -51.04
C ILE A 334 40.89 -31.62 -51.27
N PHE A 335 41.27 -31.21 -52.49
CA PHE A 335 41.41 -29.79 -52.83
C PHE A 335 40.06 -29.05 -52.79
N VAL A 336 39.00 -29.62 -53.37
CA VAL A 336 37.64 -29.08 -53.34
C VAL A 336 37.10 -29.02 -51.91
N MET A 337 37.40 -30.02 -51.07
CA MET A 337 37.06 -29.96 -49.65
C MET A 337 37.78 -28.80 -48.96
N GLY A 338 39.06 -28.58 -49.27
CA GLY A 338 39.83 -27.41 -48.83
C GLY A 338 39.21 -26.07 -49.26
N ILE A 339 38.75 -25.95 -50.51
CA ILE A 339 38.01 -24.77 -51.00
C ILE A 339 36.72 -24.57 -50.21
N GLY A 340 35.96 -25.63 -49.96
CA GLY A 340 34.73 -25.56 -49.16
C GLY A 340 35.00 -25.04 -47.75
N ILE A 341 36.07 -25.52 -47.10
CA ILE A 341 36.47 -25.07 -45.76
C ILE A 341 37.03 -23.64 -45.80
N LEU A 342 37.78 -23.26 -46.83
CA LEU A 342 38.22 -21.88 -47.06
C LEU A 342 37.02 -20.95 -47.22
N ARG A 343 35.97 -21.39 -47.92
CA ARG A 343 34.73 -20.64 -48.05
C ARG A 343 34.01 -20.46 -46.70
N LEU A 344 34.11 -21.44 -45.79
CA LEU A 344 33.62 -21.31 -44.41
C LEU A 344 34.45 -20.28 -43.60
N SER A 345 35.70 -19.98 -43.96
CA SER A 345 36.48 -18.94 -43.28
C SER A 345 36.03 -17.50 -43.59
N TYR A 346 35.14 -17.31 -44.56
CA TYR A 346 34.58 -15.99 -44.90
C TYR A 346 33.19 -15.76 -44.34
N LEU A 347 32.72 -16.65 -43.46
CA LEU A 347 31.43 -16.48 -42.80
C LEU A 347 31.44 -15.27 -41.88
N ARG A 348 30.33 -14.56 -41.89
CA ARG A 348 30.00 -13.45 -40.99
C ARG A 348 28.68 -13.76 -40.28
N ALA A 349 28.39 -13.04 -39.20
CA ALA A 349 27.17 -13.23 -38.42
C ALA A 349 25.89 -13.03 -39.26
N ASP A 350 25.94 -12.17 -40.27
CA ASP A 350 24.84 -11.85 -41.20
C ASP A 350 24.76 -12.78 -42.42
N THR A 351 25.63 -13.79 -42.53
CA THR A 351 25.66 -14.68 -43.69
C THR A 351 24.37 -15.47 -43.81
N THR A 352 23.79 -15.50 -45.01
CA THR A 352 22.56 -16.24 -45.27
C THR A 352 22.77 -17.75 -45.22
N ILE A 353 21.73 -18.48 -44.79
CA ILE A 353 21.74 -19.95 -44.74
C ILE A 353 22.04 -20.56 -46.12
N GLY A 354 21.58 -19.92 -47.21
CA GLY A 354 21.85 -20.39 -48.56
C GLY A 354 23.34 -20.46 -48.89
N ILE A 355 24.13 -19.46 -48.49
CA ILE A 355 25.59 -19.45 -48.69
C ILE A 355 26.26 -20.55 -47.87
N MET A 356 25.81 -20.75 -46.62
CA MET A 356 26.31 -21.82 -45.75
C MET A 356 26.08 -23.20 -46.37
N VAL A 357 24.87 -23.45 -46.87
CA VAL A 357 24.51 -24.71 -47.54
C VAL A 357 25.36 -24.93 -48.79
N VAL A 358 25.57 -23.90 -49.64
CA VAL A 358 26.44 -24.01 -50.81
C VAL A 358 27.88 -24.36 -50.42
N ASN A 359 28.41 -23.74 -49.37
CA ASN A 359 29.76 -24.05 -48.89
C ASN A 359 29.86 -25.51 -48.36
N LEU A 360 28.81 -26.02 -47.71
CA LEU A 360 28.74 -27.41 -47.25
C LEU A 360 28.56 -28.41 -48.41
N ILE A 361 27.83 -28.04 -49.47
CA ILE A 361 27.74 -28.83 -50.70
C ILE A 361 29.14 -28.99 -51.30
N ILE A 362 29.93 -27.92 -51.39
CA ILE A 362 31.32 -27.98 -51.87
C ILE A 362 32.15 -28.92 -50.99
N CYS A 363 32.04 -28.82 -49.66
CA CYS A 363 32.69 -29.75 -48.73
C CYS A 363 32.26 -31.20 -48.98
N GLY A 364 30.97 -31.44 -49.23
CA GLY A 364 30.41 -32.77 -49.48
C GLY A 364 30.87 -33.39 -50.80
N ILE A 365 31.04 -32.59 -51.85
CA ILE A 365 31.65 -33.03 -53.12
C ILE A 365 33.08 -33.51 -52.86
N GLY A 366 33.86 -32.67 -52.17
CA GLY A 366 35.24 -32.98 -51.84
C GLY A 366 35.37 -34.23 -50.97
N LEU A 367 34.53 -34.35 -49.94
CA LEU A 367 34.45 -35.54 -49.09
C LEU A 367 34.19 -36.79 -49.93
N GLY A 368 33.13 -36.80 -50.76
CA GLY A 368 32.77 -37.97 -51.55
C GLY A 368 33.84 -38.40 -52.54
N PHE A 369 34.53 -37.46 -53.18
CA PHE A 369 35.65 -37.79 -54.09
C PHE A 369 36.89 -38.30 -53.33
N SER A 370 37.13 -37.83 -52.11
CA SER A 370 38.26 -38.30 -51.30
C SER A 370 38.09 -39.74 -50.78
N VAL A 371 36.86 -40.28 -50.77
CA VAL A 371 36.59 -41.69 -50.42
C VAL A 371 37.29 -42.65 -51.38
N GLN A 372 37.66 -42.20 -52.57
CA GLN A 372 38.31 -43.04 -53.58
C GLN A 372 39.69 -43.53 -53.15
N ALA A 373 40.31 -42.92 -52.15
CA ALA A 373 41.49 -43.44 -51.46
C ALA A 373 41.32 -44.87 -50.94
N LEU A 374 40.09 -45.26 -50.53
CA LEU A 374 39.77 -46.65 -50.17
C LEU A 374 40.07 -47.62 -51.33
N SER A 375 39.61 -47.28 -52.53
CA SER A 375 39.85 -48.11 -53.72
C SER A 375 41.34 -48.16 -54.09
N SER A 376 42.04 -47.03 -53.97
CA SER A 376 43.48 -46.95 -54.26
C SER A 376 44.32 -47.78 -53.30
N SER A 377 43.98 -47.81 -52.02
CA SER A 377 44.74 -48.55 -51.02
C SER A 377 44.85 -50.04 -51.35
N VAL A 378 43.78 -50.64 -51.89
CA VAL A 378 43.77 -52.08 -52.17
C VAL A 378 44.00 -52.44 -53.64
N LYS A 379 44.27 -51.43 -54.50
CA LYS A 379 44.43 -51.60 -55.96
C LYS A 379 45.67 -52.45 -56.32
N TYR A 380 46.83 -52.07 -55.80
CA TYR A 380 48.14 -52.67 -56.14
C TYR A 380 48.67 -53.68 -55.12
N ILE A 381 47.94 -53.94 -54.04
CA ILE A 381 48.27 -55.01 -53.09
C ILE A 381 47.50 -56.30 -53.45
N PRO A 382 47.94 -57.50 -53.06
CA PRO A 382 47.24 -58.76 -53.36
C PRO A 382 45.77 -58.77 -52.90
N LYS A 383 44.89 -59.55 -53.56
CA LYS A 383 43.44 -59.58 -53.23
C LYS A 383 43.20 -60.08 -51.82
N GLU A 384 44.02 -61.03 -51.41
CA GLU A 384 44.02 -61.69 -50.12
C GLU A 384 44.29 -60.66 -49.01
N LYS A 385 45.18 -59.68 -49.27
CA LYS A 385 45.56 -58.59 -48.35
C LYS A 385 44.58 -57.42 -48.30
N SER A 386 43.47 -57.48 -49.03
CA SER A 386 42.48 -56.38 -49.06
C SER A 386 41.82 -56.10 -47.71
N GLY A 387 41.73 -57.10 -46.82
CA GLY A 387 41.19 -56.93 -45.47
C GLY A 387 42.08 -56.07 -44.60
N MET A 388 43.35 -56.45 -44.44
CA MET A 388 44.36 -55.66 -43.76
C MET A 388 44.48 -54.25 -44.35
N GLY A 389 44.50 -54.12 -45.68
CA GLY A 389 44.56 -52.82 -46.35
C GLY A 389 43.38 -51.92 -46.00
N SER A 390 42.16 -52.48 -46.02
CA SER A 390 40.93 -51.78 -45.61
C SER A 390 40.92 -51.41 -44.13
N GLY A 391 41.45 -52.27 -43.25
CA GLY A 391 41.61 -51.99 -41.82
C GLY A 391 42.52 -50.80 -41.54
N ILE A 392 43.70 -50.78 -42.15
CA ILE A 392 44.69 -49.71 -41.96
C ILE A 392 44.14 -48.38 -42.46
N ILE A 393 43.51 -48.33 -43.65
CA ILE A 393 43.01 -47.06 -44.20
C ILE A 393 41.83 -46.50 -43.38
N ASN A 394 40.91 -47.35 -42.92
CA ASN A 394 39.83 -46.88 -42.04
C ASN A 394 40.36 -46.40 -40.69
N ALA A 395 41.34 -47.11 -40.11
CA ALA A 395 42.02 -46.63 -38.90
C ALA A 395 42.72 -45.29 -39.12
N ALA A 396 43.40 -45.11 -40.26
CA ALA A 396 44.02 -43.84 -40.63
C ALA A 396 43.01 -42.69 -40.67
N ARG A 397 41.81 -42.90 -41.24
CA ARG A 397 40.73 -41.90 -41.19
C ARG A 397 40.26 -41.59 -39.77
N GLN A 398 40.13 -42.60 -38.91
CA GLN A 398 39.71 -42.38 -37.52
C GLN A 398 40.76 -41.61 -36.72
N ILE A 399 42.04 -41.94 -36.90
CA ILE A 399 43.16 -41.20 -36.31
C ILE A 399 43.14 -39.74 -36.81
N GLY A 400 42.96 -39.53 -38.11
CA GLY A 400 42.82 -38.21 -38.72
C GLY A 400 41.68 -37.39 -38.11
N SER A 401 40.53 -38.03 -37.89
CA SER A 401 39.38 -37.41 -37.19
C SER A 401 39.75 -36.98 -35.76
N CYS A 402 40.46 -37.84 -35.01
CA CYS A 402 40.87 -37.52 -33.64
C CYS A 402 41.90 -36.38 -33.59
N ILE A 403 42.85 -36.36 -34.53
CA ILE A 403 43.81 -35.25 -34.71
C ILE A 403 43.06 -33.96 -35.06
N GLY A 404 42.08 -34.03 -35.96
CA GLY A 404 41.22 -32.91 -36.34
C GLY A 404 40.49 -32.33 -35.14
N ILE A 405 39.85 -33.16 -34.33
CA ILE A 405 39.19 -32.73 -33.09
C ILE A 405 40.21 -32.02 -32.18
N ALA A 406 41.33 -32.66 -31.87
CA ALA A 406 42.33 -32.14 -30.95
C ALA A 406 42.90 -30.77 -31.37
N ILE A 407 43.33 -30.65 -32.62
CA ILE A 407 43.99 -29.45 -33.14
C ILE A 407 42.97 -28.33 -33.38
N LEU A 408 41.88 -28.63 -34.10
CA LEU A 408 40.91 -27.60 -34.49
C LEU A 408 40.16 -27.03 -33.28
N VAL A 409 39.78 -27.87 -32.31
CA VAL A 409 39.14 -27.39 -31.07
C VAL A 409 40.11 -26.59 -30.21
N SER A 410 41.39 -26.98 -30.14
CA SER A 410 42.40 -26.22 -29.39
C SER A 410 42.64 -24.83 -30.01
N ILE A 411 42.78 -24.75 -31.34
CA ILE A 411 42.91 -23.48 -32.07
C ILE A 411 41.65 -22.63 -31.88
N LEU A 412 40.47 -23.21 -32.06
CA LEU A 412 39.20 -22.51 -31.90
C LEU A 412 39.08 -21.91 -30.51
N ASN A 413 39.40 -22.68 -29.46
CA ASN A 413 39.32 -22.20 -28.09
C ASN A 413 40.29 -21.05 -27.81
N GLY A 414 41.52 -21.11 -28.31
CA GLY A 414 42.47 -19.99 -28.19
C GLY A 414 41.94 -18.73 -28.86
N ASN A 415 41.39 -18.87 -30.07
CA ASN A 415 40.77 -17.76 -30.80
C ASN A 415 39.52 -17.21 -30.09
N VAL A 416 38.64 -18.09 -29.58
CA VAL A 416 37.42 -17.71 -28.86
C VAL A 416 37.73 -17.06 -27.51
N SER A 417 38.76 -17.53 -26.78
CA SER A 417 39.20 -16.89 -25.54
C SER A 417 39.66 -15.47 -25.81
N THR A 418 40.53 -15.28 -26.80
CA THR A 418 41.00 -13.95 -27.23
C THR A 418 39.83 -13.07 -27.67
N ALA A 419 38.87 -13.62 -28.40
CA ALA A 419 37.67 -12.90 -28.80
C ALA A 419 36.82 -12.48 -27.59
N LYS A 420 36.62 -13.37 -26.61
CA LYS A 420 35.89 -13.07 -25.35
C LYS A 420 36.56 -11.94 -24.57
N ASP A 421 37.89 -11.96 -24.43
CA ASP A 421 38.64 -10.91 -23.76
C ASP A 421 38.47 -9.57 -24.49
N ASN A 422 38.62 -9.57 -25.81
CA ASN A 422 38.40 -8.37 -26.63
C ASN A 422 36.95 -7.86 -26.57
N ILE A 423 35.94 -8.74 -26.53
CA ILE A 423 34.52 -8.34 -26.37
C ILE A 423 34.32 -7.72 -24.99
N ARG A 424 34.90 -8.32 -23.95
CA ARG A 424 34.80 -7.82 -22.57
C ARG A 424 35.44 -6.44 -22.45
N GLU A 425 36.63 -6.23 -22.99
CA GLU A 425 37.31 -4.93 -22.95
C GLU A 425 36.54 -3.85 -23.72
N ASP A 426 36.07 -4.16 -24.94
CA ASP A 426 35.27 -3.22 -25.74
C ASP A 426 33.93 -2.90 -25.07
N ALA A 427 33.24 -3.91 -24.53
CA ALA A 427 31.99 -3.72 -23.80
C ALA A 427 32.19 -2.84 -22.55
N ILE A 428 33.25 -3.08 -21.77
CA ILE A 428 33.57 -2.26 -20.60
C ILE A 428 33.92 -0.83 -21.02
N SER A 429 34.73 -0.66 -22.07
CA SER A 429 35.07 0.66 -22.62
C SER A 429 33.81 1.41 -23.09
N TYR A 430 32.93 0.74 -23.83
CA TYR A 430 31.67 1.28 -24.30
C TYR A 430 30.74 1.69 -23.15
N ILE A 431 30.58 0.84 -22.13
CA ILE A 431 29.79 1.14 -20.92
C ILE A 431 30.40 2.32 -20.15
N ASN A 432 31.72 2.37 -19.99
CA ASN A 432 32.40 3.46 -19.27
C ASN A 432 32.22 4.82 -19.95
N ASN A 433 32.26 4.85 -21.28
CA ASN A 433 32.12 6.05 -22.10
C ASN A 433 30.66 6.53 -22.26
N ARG A 434 29.68 5.75 -21.80
CA ARG A 434 28.26 6.13 -21.77
C ARG A 434 27.93 6.95 -20.53
N ASN A 435 28.05 8.28 -20.65
CA ASN A 435 27.76 9.22 -19.57
C ASN A 435 26.26 9.29 -19.21
N GLU A 436 25.40 8.82 -20.12
CA GLU A 436 23.94 8.74 -19.97
C GLU A 436 23.53 7.70 -18.93
N LEU A 437 24.35 6.65 -18.75
CA LEU A 437 24.12 5.64 -17.73
C LEU A 437 24.60 6.15 -16.37
N ILE A 438 23.70 6.14 -15.38
CA ILE A 438 24.09 6.52 -14.01
C ILE A 438 25.12 5.53 -13.45
N LYS A 439 25.96 5.99 -12.52
CA LYS A 439 27.10 5.20 -12.01
C LYS A 439 26.70 3.82 -11.47
N PRO A 440 25.61 3.65 -10.69
CA PRO A 440 25.19 2.32 -10.23
C PRO A 440 24.83 1.37 -11.36
N VAL A 441 24.16 1.88 -12.40
CA VAL A 441 23.77 1.07 -13.58
C VAL A 441 25.00 0.67 -14.38
N ARG A 442 25.97 1.57 -14.57
CA ARG A 442 27.26 1.23 -15.21
C ARG A 442 28.03 0.17 -14.44
N ALA A 443 28.14 0.32 -13.12
CA ALA A 443 28.86 -0.63 -12.28
C ALA A 443 28.24 -2.03 -12.35
N GLU A 444 26.91 -2.14 -12.33
CA GLU A 444 26.21 -3.42 -12.46
C GLU A 444 26.36 -4.01 -13.88
N LEU A 445 26.27 -3.19 -14.93
CA LEU A 445 26.51 -3.65 -16.31
C LEU A 445 27.94 -4.18 -16.48
N ILE A 446 28.94 -3.47 -15.95
CA ILE A 446 30.35 -3.91 -15.97
C ILE A 446 30.51 -5.21 -15.19
N LYS A 447 29.81 -5.36 -14.06
CA LYS A 447 29.81 -6.60 -13.28
C LYS A 447 29.18 -7.75 -14.07
N ILE A 448 28.03 -7.56 -14.71
CA ILE A 448 27.37 -8.57 -15.55
C ILE A 448 28.28 -8.98 -16.72
N VAL A 449 28.90 -8.01 -17.40
CA VAL A 449 29.86 -8.26 -18.50
C VAL A 449 31.06 -9.03 -17.97
N ASN A 450 31.64 -8.61 -16.83
CA ASN A 450 32.74 -9.31 -16.19
C ASN A 450 32.34 -10.71 -15.78
N ASP A 451 31.19 -10.94 -15.16
CA ASP A 451 30.77 -12.25 -14.67
C ASP A 451 30.49 -13.21 -15.83
N LYS A 452 29.97 -12.71 -16.95
CA LYS A 452 29.72 -13.55 -18.14
C LYS A 452 30.97 -13.89 -18.92
N PHE A 453 31.94 -12.98 -18.98
CA PHE A 453 33.20 -13.19 -19.69
C PHE A 453 34.37 -13.57 -18.76
N LYS A 454 34.18 -13.61 -17.44
CA LYS A 454 35.13 -14.17 -16.47
C LYS A 454 35.02 -15.68 -16.48
N ASN A 455 36.18 -16.29 -16.35
CA ASN A 455 36.45 -17.71 -16.27
C ASN A 455 36.35 -18.46 -17.60
N SER A 456 37.40 -19.24 -17.83
CA SER A 456 37.64 -20.18 -18.92
C SER A 456 36.65 -21.36 -18.92
N ASP A 457 35.46 -21.20 -18.34
CA ASP A 457 34.37 -22.16 -18.41
C ASP A 457 33.80 -22.11 -19.82
N ASN A 458 34.48 -22.83 -20.72
CA ASN A 458 34.09 -23.04 -22.10
C ASN A 458 32.92 -24.02 -22.23
N ASN A 459 32.21 -24.31 -21.13
CA ASN A 459 30.83 -24.77 -21.19
C ASN A 459 29.95 -23.58 -21.60
N THR A 460 29.94 -23.29 -22.90
CA THR A 460 28.97 -22.40 -23.58
C THR A 460 27.52 -22.87 -23.44
N SER A 461 27.26 -23.93 -22.66
CA SER A 461 25.94 -24.39 -22.28
C SER A 461 25.22 -23.47 -21.27
N ASP A 462 25.92 -22.54 -20.62
CA ASP A 462 25.23 -21.56 -19.74
C ASP A 462 24.61 -20.41 -20.56
N LYS A 463 23.54 -20.76 -21.28
CA LYS A 463 22.74 -19.86 -22.15
C LYS A 463 22.10 -18.68 -21.40
N LYS A 464 22.29 -18.53 -20.08
CA LYS A 464 21.52 -17.62 -19.23
C LYS A 464 22.19 -16.28 -18.90
N GLY A 465 23.51 -16.14 -19.05
CA GLY A 465 24.26 -14.98 -18.51
C GLY A 465 23.96 -13.58 -19.09
N MET A 466 23.64 -13.44 -20.39
CA MET A 466 23.06 -12.19 -20.95
C MET A 466 21.71 -12.46 -21.62
N SER A 467 20.92 -13.41 -21.10
CA SER A 467 19.51 -13.39 -21.50
C SER A 467 18.97 -12.01 -21.13
N GLN A 468 18.30 -11.35 -22.07
CA GLN A 468 17.69 -10.03 -21.85
C GLN A 468 16.91 -10.01 -20.53
N SER A 469 16.21 -11.12 -20.21
CA SER A 469 15.49 -11.31 -18.95
C SER A 469 16.38 -11.33 -17.69
N ALA A 470 17.57 -11.92 -17.73
CA ALA A 470 18.48 -12.00 -16.59
C ALA A 470 19.18 -10.66 -16.33
N VAL A 471 19.57 -9.97 -17.41
CA VAL A 471 20.14 -8.62 -17.37
C VAL A 471 19.09 -7.64 -16.85
N GLU A 472 17.87 -7.69 -17.37
CA GLU A 472 16.74 -6.88 -16.91
C GLU A 472 16.44 -7.09 -15.42
N LYS A 473 16.49 -8.34 -14.92
CA LYS A 473 16.21 -8.62 -13.50
C LYS A 473 17.26 -8.02 -12.57
N SER A 474 18.54 -8.17 -12.89
CA SER A 474 19.65 -7.66 -12.09
C SER A 474 19.68 -6.13 -12.10
N ILE A 475 19.50 -5.55 -13.29
CA ILE A 475 19.42 -4.10 -13.46
C ILE A 475 18.18 -3.52 -12.78
N LYS A 476 17.00 -4.16 -12.89
CA LYS A 476 15.77 -3.69 -12.24
C LYS A 476 15.94 -3.57 -10.73
N LYS A 477 16.68 -4.50 -10.11
CA LYS A 477 17.03 -4.43 -8.69
C LYS A 477 17.90 -3.20 -8.40
N VAL A 478 18.99 -3.00 -9.14
CA VAL A 478 19.87 -1.84 -8.99
C VAL A 478 19.14 -0.52 -9.24
N MET A 479 18.22 -0.47 -10.21
CA MET A 479 17.36 0.67 -10.45
C MET A 479 16.42 0.94 -9.26
N MET A 480 15.84 -0.10 -8.66
CA MET A 480 14.96 0.05 -7.50
C MET A 480 15.71 0.51 -6.25
N ASP A 481 16.93 0.02 -6.04
CA ASP A 481 17.75 0.37 -4.88
C ASP A 481 18.28 1.82 -4.96
N ASN A 482 18.35 2.40 -6.16
CA ASN A 482 18.88 3.76 -6.41
C ASN A 482 17.83 4.77 -6.89
N LYS A 483 16.53 4.57 -6.57
CA LYS A 483 15.39 5.42 -7.00
C LYS A 483 15.64 6.94 -6.86
N ASN A 484 16.28 7.36 -5.77
CA ASN A 484 16.55 8.76 -5.46
C ASN A 484 17.55 9.44 -6.42
N GLU A 485 18.40 8.66 -7.10
CA GLU A 485 19.35 9.19 -8.08
C GLU A 485 18.66 9.47 -9.41
N PHE A 486 17.69 8.64 -9.80
CA PHE A 486 16.88 8.83 -11.01
C PHE A 486 15.91 10.01 -10.91
N SER A 487 15.42 10.34 -9.71
CA SER A 487 14.52 11.49 -9.50
C SER A 487 15.22 12.86 -9.54
N LYS A 488 16.56 12.87 -9.65
CA LYS A 488 17.40 14.07 -9.61
C LYS A 488 18.29 14.27 -10.84
N ASN A 489 18.86 13.20 -11.40
CA ASN A 489 19.94 13.28 -12.39
C ASN A 489 19.70 12.43 -13.64
N ALA A 490 18.44 12.31 -14.11
CA ALA A 490 18.17 11.54 -15.33
C ALA A 490 18.64 12.32 -16.57
N VAL A 491 19.41 11.63 -17.44
CA VAL A 491 19.88 12.16 -18.73
C VAL A 491 19.22 11.32 -19.83
N PHE A 492 18.72 11.98 -20.87
CA PHE A 492 18.03 11.34 -22.00
C PHE A 492 18.74 11.73 -23.30
N HIS A 493 18.96 10.77 -24.20
CA HIS A 493 19.59 11.03 -25.50
C HIS A 493 18.59 10.74 -26.62
N ASN A 494 18.48 11.64 -27.61
CA ASN A 494 17.55 11.54 -28.76
C ASN A 494 16.07 11.30 -28.43
N ASN A 495 15.65 11.40 -27.18
CA ASN A 495 14.27 11.24 -26.74
C ASN A 495 13.72 12.57 -26.16
N ASN A 496 13.57 13.57 -27.03
CA ASN A 496 13.07 14.91 -26.70
C ASN A 496 11.70 14.87 -25.99
N ALA A 497 10.89 13.83 -26.20
CA ALA A 497 9.60 13.68 -25.56
C ALA A 497 9.74 13.30 -24.07
N LEU A 498 10.54 12.27 -23.76
CA LEU A 498 10.80 11.85 -22.37
C LEU A 498 11.53 12.93 -21.58
N GLU A 499 12.49 13.64 -22.18
CA GLU A 499 13.21 14.73 -21.53
C GLU A 499 12.27 15.89 -21.18
N LYS A 500 11.43 16.34 -22.13
CA LYS A 500 10.41 17.37 -21.86
C LYS A 500 9.44 16.94 -20.78
N LEU A 501 9.02 15.66 -20.78
CA LEU A 501 8.12 15.10 -19.78
C LEU A 501 8.78 15.06 -18.39
N TYR A 502 10.06 14.65 -18.31
CA TYR A 502 10.85 14.63 -17.07
C TYR A 502 11.00 16.04 -16.50
N ASN A 503 11.42 17.00 -17.32
CA ASN A 503 11.62 18.39 -16.91
C ASN A 503 10.30 19.05 -16.50
N GLY A 504 9.23 18.84 -17.29
CA GLY A 504 7.90 19.37 -16.99
C GLY A 504 7.32 18.79 -15.69
N THR A 505 7.45 17.48 -15.47
CA THR A 505 6.95 16.84 -14.24
C THR A 505 7.80 17.21 -13.03
N SER A 506 9.11 17.39 -13.19
CA SER A 506 10.00 17.89 -12.13
C SER A 506 9.65 19.31 -11.73
N ALA A 507 9.40 20.20 -12.70
CA ALA A 507 8.92 21.55 -12.45
C ALA A 507 7.55 21.55 -11.73
N LEU A 508 6.65 20.62 -12.09
CA LEU A 508 5.36 20.44 -11.41
C LEU A 508 5.53 19.98 -9.95
N ARG A 509 6.42 19.02 -9.70
CA ARG A 509 6.77 18.56 -8.34
C ARG A 509 7.29 19.73 -7.50
N ASP A 510 8.23 20.50 -8.05
CA ASP A 510 8.86 21.62 -7.36
C ASP A 510 7.86 22.79 -7.14
N GLY A 511 6.97 23.03 -8.11
CA GLY A 511 5.84 23.93 -7.97
C GLY A 511 4.86 23.50 -6.87
N THR A 512 4.54 22.21 -6.81
CA THR A 512 3.68 21.62 -5.76
C THR A 512 4.29 21.79 -4.38
N ASN A 513 5.61 21.63 -4.23
CA ASN A 513 6.32 21.91 -2.97
C ASN A 513 6.14 23.36 -2.51
N LYS A 514 6.18 24.33 -3.43
CA LYS A 514 5.92 25.75 -3.12
C LYS A 514 4.47 25.98 -2.69
N VAL A 515 3.51 25.33 -3.36
CA VAL A 515 2.08 25.39 -2.99
C VAL A 515 1.86 24.84 -1.59
N ILE A 516 2.40 23.66 -1.27
CA ILE A 516 2.32 23.06 0.07
C ILE A 516 2.85 24.04 1.13
N ALA A 517 4.00 24.66 0.89
CA ALA A 517 4.57 25.65 1.82
C ALA A 517 3.63 26.84 2.04
N GLY A 518 2.99 27.35 0.98
CA GLY A 518 1.98 28.41 1.07
C GLY A 518 0.71 27.97 1.82
N GLU A 519 0.20 26.76 1.55
CA GLU A 519 -0.97 26.19 2.22
C GLU A 519 -0.73 25.96 3.71
N VAL A 520 0.47 25.50 4.10
CA VAL A 520 0.89 25.38 5.50
C VAL A 520 0.91 26.75 6.19
N GLY A 521 1.45 27.78 5.51
CA GLY A 521 1.39 29.16 5.99
C GLY A 521 -0.03 29.65 6.24
N LEU A 522 -0.93 29.41 5.28
CA LEU A 522 -2.36 29.75 5.39
C LEU A 522 -3.04 29.00 6.54
N ASN A 523 -2.78 27.70 6.69
CA ASN A 523 -3.32 26.87 7.77
C ASN A 523 -2.97 27.42 9.16
N ASN A 524 -1.72 27.85 9.34
CA ASN A 524 -1.26 28.46 10.58
C ASN A 524 -1.98 29.78 10.86
N GLY A 525 -2.21 30.60 9.82
CA GLY A 525 -3.01 31.82 9.92
C GLY A 525 -4.46 31.54 10.36
N ILE A 526 -5.12 30.56 9.73
CA ILE A 526 -6.50 30.16 10.06
C ILE A 526 -6.58 29.62 11.51
N LYS A 527 -5.62 28.81 11.96
CA LYS A 527 -5.57 28.32 13.35
C LYS A 527 -5.44 29.46 14.36
N SER A 528 -4.65 30.48 14.04
CA SER A 528 -4.50 31.67 14.88
C SER A 528 -5.81 32.46 14.97
N LEU A 529 -6.49 32.65 13.84
CA LEU A 529 -7.84 33.25 13.80
C LEU A 529 -8.83 32.45 14.66
N ASN A 530 -8.81 31.12 14.55
CA ASN A 530 -9.67 30.23 15.33
C ASN A 530 -9.47 30.41 16.84
N SER A 531 -8.21 30.46 17.28
CA SER A 531 -7.86 30.70 18.68
C SER A 531 -8.36 32.07 19.18
N GLY A 532 -8.24 33.11 18.35
CA GLY A 532 -8.81 34.42 18.63
C GLY A 532 -10.33 34.38 18.82
N LEU A 533 -11.05 33.72 17.91
CA LEU A 533 -12.51 33.57 17.98
C LEU A 533 -12.98 32.76 19.19
N VAL A 534 -12.24 31.72 19.59
CA VAL A 534 -12.50 30.97 20.83
C VAL A 534 -12.42 31.90 22.05
N THR A 535 -11.40 32.76 22.10
CA THR A 535 -11.22 33.71 23.19
C THR A 535 -12.37 34.72 23.26
N ILE A 536 -12.77 35.28 22.10
CA ILE A 536 -13.90 36.22 22.01
C ILE A 536 -15.22 35.52 22.39
N TYR A 537 -15.41 34.25 22.00
CA TYR A 537 -16.61 33.48 22.37
C TYR A 537 -16.71 33.33 23.89
N ASN A 538 -15.62 32.93 24.54
CA ASN A 538 -15.58 32.79 25.99
C ASN A 538 -15.89 34.13 26.69
N GLY A 539 -15.29 35.22 26.22
CA GLY A 539 -15.57 36.58 26.73
C GLY A 539 -17.02 37.01 26.56
N SER A 540 -17.61 36.81 25.37
CA SER A 540 -19.02 37.16 25.11
C SER A 540 -20.00 36.30 25.92
N ASN A 541 -19.67 35.03 26.18
CA ASN A 541 -20.48 34.15 27.04
C ASN A 541 -20.44 34.60 28.52
N SER A 542 -19.25 34.99 29.02
CA SER A 542 -19.12 35.57 30.36
C SER A 542 -19.89 36.89 30.50
N LEU A 543 -19.80 37.78 29.50
CA LEU A 543 -20.56 39.03 29.46
C LEU A 543 -22.08 38.79 29.49
N ASN A 544 -22.57 37.88 28.64
CA ASN A 544 -23.99 37.51 28.60
C ASN A 544 -24.47 36.95 29.94
N SER A 545 -23.66 36.10 30.59
CA SER A 545 -23.97 35.55 31.91
C SER A 545 -24.06 36.63 32.99
N GLY A 546 -23.11 37.58 33.01
CA GLY A 546 -23.14 38.72 33.94
C GLY A 546 -24.34 39.63 33.72
N LEU A 547 -24.68 39.94 32.46
CA LEU A 547 -25.85 40.75 32.13
C LEU A 547 -27.17 40.04 32.47
N SER A 548 -27.24 38.72 32.39
CA SER A 548 -28.39 37.93 32.84
C SER A 548 -28.68 38.15 34.32
N GLN A 549 -27.63 38.11 35.15
CA GLN A 549 -27.75 38.34 36.60
C GLN A 549 -28.25 39.76 36.90
N ILE A 550 -27.68 40.77 36.23
CA ILE A 550 -28.13 42.18 36.36
C ILE A 550 -29.60 42.30 35.94
N ASN A 551 -29.98 41.72 34.81
CA ASN A 551 -31.35 41.76 34.33
C ASN A 551 -32.34 41.15 35.34
N ASN A 552 -31.99 40.02 35.94
CA ASN A 552 -32.79 39.38 36.98
C ASN A 552 -32.92 40.27 38.22
N GLY A 553 -31.82 40.86 38.70
CA GLY A 553 -31.85 41.76 39.85
C GLY A 553 -32.69 43.02 39.62
N VAL A 554 -32.59 43.62 38.44
CA VAL A 554 -33.38 44.82 38.08
C VAL A 554 -34.87 44.50 37.93
N ASN A 555 -35.21 43.32 37.41
CA ASN A 555 -36.60 42.86 37.36
C ASN A 555 -37.19 42.62 38.77
N GLN A 556 -36.38 42.12 39.72
CA GLN A 556 -36.79 42.03 41.13
C GLN A 556 -37.02 43.41 41.76
N LEU A 557 -36.14 44.38 41.49
CA LEU A 557 -36.31 45.78 41.95
C LEU A 557 -37.60 46.40 41.40
N LYS A 558 -37.90 46.19 40.12
CA LYS A 558 -39.15 46.63 39.49
C LYS A 558 -40.38 46.03 40.17
N ASN A 559 -40.35 44.75 40.49
CA ASN A 559 -41.45 44.10 41.22
C ASN A 559 -41.60 44.67 42.63
N GLY A 560 -40.48 44.98 43.30
CA GLY A 560 -40.48 45.62 44.61
C GLY A 560 -41.06 47.03 44.58
N SER A 561 -40.65 47.86 43.61
CA SER A 561 -41.17 49.23 43.46
C SER A 561 -42.66 49.26 43.10
N GLN A 562 -43.14 48.29 42.31
CA GLN A 562 -44.55 48.16 41.99
C GLN A 562 -45.39 47.88 43.24
N LYS A 563 -44.97 46.91 44.07
CA LYS A 563 -45.66 46.61 45.35
C LYS A 563 -45.71 47.83 46.28
N LEU A 564 -44.65 48.63 46.30
CA LEU A 564 -44.57 49.84 47.12
C LEU A 564 -45.54 50.92 46.60
N ALA A 565 -45.66 51.07 45.27
CA ALA A 565 -46.64 51.94 44.64
C ALA A 565 -48.08 51.49 44.93
N ASP A 566 -48.37 50.19 44.84
CA ASP A 566 -49.70 49.64 45.15
C ASP A 566 -50.08 49.91 46.61
N GLY A 567 -49.14 49.74 47.55
CA GLY A 567 -49.36 50.03 48.97
C GLY A 567 -49.61 51.51 49.29
N SER A 568 -49.09 52.43 48.48
CA SER A 568 -49.28 53.87 48.69
C SER A 568 -50.72 54.35 48.46
N GLN A 569 -51.58 53.55 47.82
CA GLN A 569 -53.00 53.90 47.61
C GLN A 569 -53.79 54.07 48.92
N GLY A 570 -53.36 53.45 50.02
CA GLY A 570 -53.99 53.62 51.34
C GLY A 570 -53.86 55.03 51.93
N ILE A 571 -52.88 55.81 51.47
CA ILE A 571 -52.65 57.19 51.92
C ILE A 571 -53.84 58.10 51.58
N THR A 572 -54.45 57.89 50.41
CA THR A 572 -55.61 58.67 49.95
C THR A 572 -56.83 58.50 50.88
N ALA A 573 -57.08 57.29 51.37
CA ALA A 573 -58.16 57.03 52.32
C ALA A 573 -57.94 57.73 53.68
N LEU A 574 -56.68 57.80 54.13
CA LEU A 574 -56.31 58.48 55.38
C LEU A 574 -56.54 59.99 55.30
N ILE A 575 -56.18 60.61 54.18
CA ILE A 575 -56.36 62.06 53.95
C ILE A 575 -57.86 62.43 53.99
N ASN A 576 -58.71 61.66 53.30
CA ASN A 576 -60.16 61.88 53.29
C ASN A 576 -60.80 61.80 54.69
N GLY A 577 -60.31 60.88 55.54
CA GLY A 577 -60.78 60.74 56.91
C GLY A 577 -60.45 61.95 57.79
N ILE A 578 -59.25 62.54 57.62
CA ILE A 578 -58.80 63.70 58.39
C ILE A 578 -59.64 64.94 58.06
N ASP A 579 -59.98 65.17 56.78
CA ASP A 579 -60.81 66.30 56.36
C ASP A 579 -62.24 66.23 56.90
N THR A 580 -62.80 65.01 56.91
CA THR A 580 -64.14 64.76 57.48
C THR A 580 -64.18 65.11 58.97
N LEU A 581 -63.14 64.72 59.72
CA LEU A 581 -63.00 65.04 61.15
C LEU A 581 -62.90 66.54 61.43
N ASN A 582 -62.12 67.28 60.61
CA ASN A 582 -61.92 68.71 60.79
C ASN A 582 -63.22 69.51 60.61
N THR A 583 -64.01 69.17 59.60
CA THR A 583 -65.30 69.81 59.34
C THR A 583 -66.28 69.62 60.50
N GLY A 584 -66.37 68.39 61.04
CA GLY A 584 -67.25 68.09 62.18
C GLY A 584 -66.88 68.85 63.46
N ALA A 585 -65.58 68.97 63.76
CA ALA A 585 -65.08 69.64 64.96
C ALA A 585 -65.36 71.15 64.99
N GLN A 586 -65.33 71.82 63.83
CA GLN A 586 -65.62 73.25 63.75
C GLN A 586 -67.11 73.55 64.01
N ASN A 587 -68.02 72.76 63.43
CA ASN A 587 -69.46 72.94 63.64
C ASN A 587 -69.86 72.78 65.11
N PHE A 588 -69.25 71.83 65.82
CA PHE A 588 -69.54 71.59 67.24
C PHE A 588 -69.07 72.74 68.14
N SER A 589 -67.89 73.32 67.87
CA SER A 589 -67.35 74.45 68.64
C SER A 589 -68.24 75.69 68.61
N ASN A 590 -68.97 75.92 67.52
CA ASN A 590 -69.81 77.10 67.34
C ASN A 590 -71.06 77.11 68.26
N GLN A 591 -71.51 75.96 68.77
CA GLN A 591 -72.68 75.88 69.67
C GLN A 591 -72.44 76.45 71.08
N PHE A 592 -71.17 76.69 71.44
CA PHE A 592 -70.75 77.13 72.78
C PHE A 592 -70.29 78.60 72.82
N SER A 593 -70.67 79.38 71.82
CA SER A 593 -70.42 80.82 71.73
C SER A 593 -71.74 81.56 71.47
N PRO A 594 -71.89 82.82 71.92
CA PRO A 594 -73.13 83.58 71.75
C PRO A 594 -73.52 83.71 70.28
N SER A 595 -74.81 83.51 69.98
CA SER A 595 -75.35 83.70 68.64
C SER A 595 -75.74 85.16 68.41
N ASN A 596 -75.29 85.74 67.30
CA ASN A 596 -75.83 87.01 66.83
C ASN A 596 -77.22 86.88 66.19
N ASP A 597 -77.68 85.65 65.91
CA ASP A 597 -78.98 85.35 65.32
C ASP A 597 -79.97 84.89 66.39
N LYS A 598 -80.91 85.79 66.76
CA LYS A 598 -81.95 85.52 67.76
C LYS A 598 -82.96 84.45 67.31
N SER A 599 -83.03 84.11 66.03
CA SER A 599 -83.93 83.05 65.53
C SER A 599 -83.37 81.64 65.77
N ASN A 600 -82.07 81.53 66.06
CA ASN A 600 -81.42 80.26 66.32
C ASN A 600 -80.44 80.39 67.51
N PRO A 601 -80.97 80.41 68.75
CA PRO A 601 -80.15 80.62 69.94
C PRO A 601 -79.25 79.41 70.20
N THR A 602 -77.98 79.68 70.47
CA THR A 602 -77.01 78.66 70.85
C THR A 602 -77.32 78.08 72.24
N LEU A 603 -76.63 76.99 72.59
CA LEU A 603 -76.68 76.45 73.95
C LEU A 603 -76.26 77.51 74.99
N TYR A 604 -75.29 78.36 74.65
CA TYR A 604 -74.86 79.48 75.49
C TYR A 604 -76.01 80.46 75.79
N ASP A 605 -76.77 80.85 74.76
CA ASP A 605 -77.83 81.86 74.88
C ASP A 605 -78.98 81.38 75.79
N ARG A 606 -79.41 80.12 75.62
CA ARG A 606 -80.53 79.54 76.36
C ARG A 606 -80.27 79.39 77.86
N VAL A 607 -79.05 79.02 78.22
CA VAL A 607 -78.68 78.84 79.63
C VAL A 607 -78.66 80.18 80.36
N THR A 608 -78.25 81.25 79.66
CA THR A 608 -78.19 82.60 80.23
C THR A 608 -79.58 83.17 80.53
N GLU A 609 -80.57 82.96 79.66
CA GLU A 609 -81.96 83.39 79.91
C GLU A 609 -82.58 82.75 81.16
N LEU A 610 -82.31 81.46 81.38
CA LEU A 610 -82.85 80.71 82.51
C LEU A 610 -82.38 81.30 83.85
N ASN A 611 -81.09 81.68 83.93
CA ASN A 611 -80.49 82.31 85.11
C ASN A 611 -81.10 83.68 85.41
N ASP A 612 -81.36 84.47 84.37
CA ASP A 612 -81.95 85.80 84.48
C ASP A 612 -83.38 85.75 85.06
N GLY A 613 -84.17 84.77 84.63
CA GLY A 613 -85.51 84.53 85.18
C GLY A 613 -85.48 84.14 86.66
N THR A 614 -84.49 83.35 87.09
CA THR A 614 -84.38 82.90 88.48
C THR A 614 -84.01 84.03 89.44
N GLN A 615 -83.12 84.94 89.02
CA GLN A 615 -82.76 86.08 89.84
C GLN A 615 -83.95 87.00 90.17
N LYS A 616 -84.83 87.22 89.19
CA LYS A 616 -86.01 88.10 89.35
C LYS A 616 -86.97 87.56 90.42
N VAL A 617 -87.22 86.25 90.43
CA VAL A 617 -88.12 85.61 91.41
C VAL A 617 -87.58 85.72 92.85
N SER A 618 -86.29 85.48 93.04
CA SER A 618 -85.66 85.55 94.37
C SER A 618 -85.71 86.94 95.00
N ASN A 619 -85.51 87.99 94.21
CA ASN A 619 -85.56 89.37 94.71
C ASN A 619 -86.98 89.77 95.16
N GLY A 620 -88.02 89.31 94.45
CA GLY A 620 -89.42 89.63 94.78
C GLY A 620 -89.87 89.06 96.12
N VAL A 621 -89.51 87.81 96.43
CA VAL A 621 -89.88 87.14 97.68
C VAL A 621 -89.24 87.83 98.90
N ASN A 622 -87.98 88.24 98.79
CA ASN A 622 -87.26 88.93 99.87
C ASN A 622 -87.95 90.24 100.32
N SER A 623 -88.45 91.02 99.37
CA SER A 623 -89.08 92.32 99.65
C SER A 623 -90.42 92.20 100.38
N TYR A 624 -91.17 91.12 100.11
CA TYR A 624 -92.48 90.90 100.69
C TYR A 624 -92.39 90.59 102.20
N VAL A 625 -91.51 89.68 102.60
CA VAL A 625 -91.40 89.19 103.98
C VAL A 625 -91.00 90.31 104.95
N ASN A 626 -89.98 91.10 104.63
CA ASN A 626 -89.49 92.16 105.53
C ASN A 626 -90.51 93.30 105.79
N THR A 627 -91.47 93.52 104.88
CA THR A 627 -92.44 94.62 104.99
C THR A 627 -93.59 94.28 105.95
N VAL A 628 -93.99 93.01 106.00
CA VAL A 628 -95.13 92.55 106.80
C VAL A 628 -94.81 92.57 108.29
N ASP A 629 -93.63 92.11 108.68
CA ASP A 629 -93.21 91.99 110.08
C ASP A 629 -93.11 93.37 110.77
N SER A 630 -92.51 94.33 110.06
CA SER A 630 -92.37 95.72 110.52
C SER A 630 -93.70 96.42 110.78
N THR A 631 -94.68 96.17 109.91
CA THR A 631 -96.00 96.81 109.98
C THR A 631 -96.83 96.29 111.16
N LEU A 632 -96.75 94.99 111.46
CA LEU A 632 -97.45 94.37 112.58
C LEU A 632 -96.93 94.86 113.94
N TYR A 633 -95.61 95.06 114.07
CA TYR A 633 -95.00 95.61 115.29
C TYR A 633 -95.51 97.00 115.61
N MET A 634 -95.51 97.89 114.61
CA MET A 634 -95.94 99.29 114.77
C MET A 634 -97.41 99.38 115.18
N MET A 635 -98.31 98.66 114.49
CA MET A 635 -99.76 98.75 114.77
C MET A 635 -100.11 98.44 116.23
N ILE A 636 -99.46 97.43 116.83
CA ILE A 636 -99.79 97.00 118.18
C ILE A 636 -99.20 97.95 119.22
N LYS A 637 -98.00 98.49 118.99
CA LYS A 637 -97.31 99.39 119.93
C LYS A 637 -98.04 100.72 120.13
N SER A 638 -98.67 101.22 119.07
CA SER A 638 -99.40 102.49 119.08
C SER A 638 -100.79 102.40 119.73
N ASN A 639 -101.23 101.22 120.16
CA ASN A 639 -102.54 101.03 120.78
C ASN A 639 -102.47 101.19 122.31
N PRO A 640 -103.06 102.24 122.90
CA PRO A 640 -102.97 102.53 124.35
C PRO A 640 -103.60 101.45 125.24
N GLU A 641 -104.52 100.64 124.71
CA GLU A 641 -105.19 99.57 125.45
C GLU A 641 -104.63 98.17 125.16
N ALA A 642 -103.51 98.07 124.44
CA ALA A 642 -102.98 96.79 123.95
C ALA A 642 -102.82 95.71 125.03
N SER A 643 -102.40 96.06 126.25
CA SER A 643 -102.28 95.12 127.37
C SER A 643 -103.64 94.63 127.88
N ARG A 644 -104.68 95.46 127.82
CA ARG A 644 -106.05 95.07 128.14
C ARG A 644 -106.62 94.19 127.03
N THR A 645 -106.42 94.57 125.77
CA THR A 645 -106.89 93.79 124.60
C THR A 645 -106.24 92.40 124.57
N LEU A 646 -104.97 92.28 124.95
CA LEU A 646 -104.29 90.98 125.09
C LEU A 646 -104.97 90.09 126.16
N GLU A 647 -105.36 90.65 127.30
CA GLU A 647 -106.04 89.90 128.37
C GLU A 647 -107.49 89.52 127.98
N GLU A 648 -108.19 90.38 127.26
CA GLU A 648 -109.50 90.08 126.67
C GLU A 648 -109.39 88.93 125.64
N TYR A 649 -108.40 88.98 124.73
CA TYR A 649 -108.16 87.90 123.77
C TYR A 649 -107.74 86.58 124.44
N LYS A 650 -106.96 86.61 125.53
CA LYS A 650 -106.66 85.41 126.32
C LYS A 650 -107.91 84.81 126.96
N SER A 651 -108.82 85.66 127.46
CA SER A 651 -110.08 85.25 128.06
C SER A 651 -111.01 84.58 127.04
N GLU A 652 -111.22 85.23 125.88
CA GLU A 652 -112.02 84.67 124.78
C GLU A 652 -111.42 83.38 124.22
N LEU A 653 -110.09 83.27 124.12
CA LEU A 653 -109.43 82.05 123.69
C LEU A 653 -109.72 80.86 124.63
N ASN A 654 -109.78 81.09 125.95
CA ASN A 654 -110.14 80.06 126.93
C ASN A 654 -111.62 79.65 126.81
N ILE A 655 -112.52 80.60 126.59
CA ILE A 655 -113.95 80.33 126.34
C ILE A 655 -114.11 79.46 125.09
N MET A 656 -113.42 79.83 123.99
CA MET A 656 -113.50 79.07 122.75
C MET A 656 -112.89 77.67 122.84
N LYS A 657 -111.76 77.49 123.56
CA LYS A 657 -111.19 76.15 123.79
C LYS A 657 -112.15 75.24 124.57
N ASN A 658 -112.86 75.77 125.58
CA ASN A 658 -113.86 75.01 126.32
C ASN A 658 -115.09 74.66 125.46
N ASN A 659 -115.58 75.61 124.65
CA ASN A 659 -116.72 75.38 123.76
C ASN A 659 -116.43 74.36 122.66
N THR A 660 -115.17 74.25 122.22
CA THR A 660 -114.74 73.27 121.21
C THR A 660 -114.92 71.81 121.70
N ASN A 661 -114.89 71.56 123.01
CA ASN A 661 -115.03 70.20 123.58
C ASN A 661 -116.48 69.74 123.73
N ASN A 662 -117.46 70.64 123.65
CA ASN A 662 -118.86 70.36 123.95
C ASN A 662 -119.79 70.33 122.72
N VAL A 663 -119.26 70.46 121.50
CA VAL A 663 -120.05 70.45 120.25
C VAL A 663 -119.79 69.17 119.45
N ALA A 664 -120.88 68.51 119.00
CA ALA A 664 -120.87 67.22 118.31
C ALA A 664 -120.93 67.30 116.76
N ASP A 665 -121.25 68.46 116.18
CA ASP A 665 -121.21 68.70 114.71
C ASP A 665 -119.80 69.10 114.24
N GLU A 666 -119.26 68.34 113.30
CA GLU A 666 -117.84 68.37 112.89
C GLU A 666 -117.47 69.65 112.11
N ASN A 667 -118.42 70.23 111.36
CA ASN A 667 -118.19 71.49 110.65
C ASN A 667 -118.12 72.68 111.61
N SER A 668 -119.06 72.76 112.56
CA SER A 668 -119.02 73.78 113.61
C SER A 668 -117.76 73.65 114.47
N LYS A 669 -117.33 72.41 114.76
CA LYS A 669 -116.11 72.15 115.53
C LYS A 669 -114.86 72.66 114.81
N ASN A 670 -114.73 72.41 113.51
CA ASN A 670 -113.62 72.94 112.71
C ASN A 670 -113.60 74.47 112.66
N GLN A 671 -114.77 75.12 112.63
CA GLN A 671 -114.86 76.57 112.63
C GLN A 671 -114.38 77.17 113.96
N TYR A 672 -114.76 76.57 115.10
CA TYR A 672 -114.24 76.98 116.41
C TYR A 672 -112.74 76.69 116.58
N VAL A 673 -112.24 75.55 116.07
CA VAL A 673 -110.80 75.25 116.07
C VAL A 673 -110.02 76.28 115.25
N GLN A 674 -110.53 76.70 114.09
CA GLN A 674 -109.90 77.76 113.29
C GLN A 674 -109.92 79.11 114.02
N GLN A 675 -111.06 79.52 114.58
CA GLN A 675 -111.15 80.78 115.32
C GLN A 675 -110.27 80.79 116.56
N ALA A 676 -110.17 79.66 117.28
CA ALA A 676 -109.26 79.50 118.41
C ALA A 676 -107.78 79.54 117.97
N LYS A 677 -107.41 78.96 116.82
CA LYS A 677 -106.05 79.11 116.25
C LYS A 677 -105.74 80.57 115.88
N MET A 678 -106.71 81.28 115.32
CA MET A 678 -106.57 82.68 114.94
C MET A 678 -106.39 83.57 116.17
N LEU A 679 -107.22 83.38 117.21
CA LEU A 679 -107.03 84.07 118.49
C LEU A 679 -105.72 83.68 119.17
N SER A 680 -105.29 82.41 119.10
CA SER A 680 -103.99 81.97 119.63
C SER A 680 -102.82 82.68 118.95
N ASN A 681 -102.90 82.89 117.63
CA ASN A 681 -101.92 83.69 116.89
C ASN A 681 -101.96 85.17 117.29
N MET A 682 -103.15 85.75 117.43
CA MET A 682 -103.28 87.14 117.86
C MET A 682 -102.74 87.33 119.29
N VAL A 683 -102.97 86.37 120.19
CA VAL A 683 -102.38 86.36 121.54
C VAL A 683 -100.85 86.27 121.46
N SER A 684 -100.29 85.37 120.64
CA SER A 684 -98.83 85.23 120.47
C SER A 684 -98.18 86.51 119.92
N ILE A 685 -98.81 87.14 118.92
CA ILE A 685 -98.34 88.38 118.29
C ILE A 685 -98.47 89.57 119.26
N TYR A 686 -99.63 89.75 119.91
CA TYR A 686 -99.84 90.85 120.87
C TYR A 686 -98.98 90.68 122.14
N ALA A 687 -98.81 89.45 122.64
CA ALA A 687 -97.94 89.16 123.79
C ALA A 687 -96.47 89.49 123.45
N SER A 688 -96.01 89.09 122.26
CA SER A 688 -94.66 89.39 121.80
C SER A 688 -94.46 90.89 121.59
N ALA A 689 -95.44 91.62 121.04
CA ALA A 689 -95.35 93.06 120.82
C ALA A 689 -95.35 93.88 122.12
N THR A 690 -96.23 93.54 123.08
CA THR A 690 -96.41 94.26 124.35
C THR A 690 -95.26 94.05 125.33
N THR A 691 -94.55 92.92 125.25
CA THR A 691 -93.40 92.60 126.13
C THR A 691 -92.03 92.89 125.51
N SER A 692 -91.97 93.25 124.22
CA SER A 692 -90.73 93.60 123.55
C SER A 692 -90.40 95.08 123.73
N SER A 693 -89.13 95.47 123.71
CA SER A 693 -88.71 96.86 123.85
C SER A 693 -88.44 97.56 122.51
N ASN A 694 -88.15 96.80 121.44
CA ASN A 694 -87.95 97.29 120.07
C ASN A 694 -88.40 96.25 119.00
N GLU A 695 -88.37 96.65 117.73
CA GLU A 695 -88.85 95.85 116.58
C GLU A 695 -88.03 94.58 116.33
N GLY A 696 -86.70 94.65 116.48
CA GLY A 696 -85.83 93.47 116.34
C GLY A 696 -86.04 92.42 117.44
N GLU A 697 -86.31 92.86 118.67
CA GLU A 697 -86.67 91.95 119.78
C GLU A 697 -88.04 91.30 119.54
N PHE A 698 -88.99 92.05 118.96
CA PHE A 698 -90.30 91.53 118.54
C PHE A 698 -90.17 90.46 117.46
N GLU A 699 -89.41 90.71 116.40
CA GLU A 699 -89.17 89.72 115.36
C GLU A 699 -88.50 88.46 115.93
N SER A 700 -87.53 88.60 116.83
CA SER A 700 -86.84 87.46 117.45
C SER A 700 -87.78 86.62 118.31
N LYS A 701 -88.64 87.26 119.13
CA LYS A 701 -89.63 86.53 119.94
C LYS A 701 -90.74 85.90 119.09
N LEU A 702 -91.16 86.54 117.99
CA LEU A 702 -92.08 85.94 117.03
C LEU A 702 -91.50 84.69 116.35
N LYS A 703 -90.17 84.61 116.20
CA LYS A 703 -89.49 83.46 115.58
C LYS A 703 -89.42 82.23 116.48
N GLU A 704 -89.59 82.38 117.80
CA GLU A 704 -89.60 81.25 118.73
C GLU A 704 -90.92 80.44 118.66
N ASP A 705 -92.04 81.08 118.34
CA ASP A 705 -93.34 80.42 118.16
C ASP A 705 -93.58 80.01 116.70
N LYS A 706 -93.15 78.80 116.37
CA LYS A 706 -93.21 78.22 115.01
C LYS A 706 -94.63 77.98 114.47
N ASN A 707 -95.68 78.19 115.27
CA ASN A 707 -97.06 77.99 114.84
C ASN A 707 -97.77 79.28 114.43
N ASN A 708 -97.09 80.44 114.49
CA ASN A 708 -97.67 81.69 114.02
C ASN A 708 -97.65 81.83 112.49
N ILE A 709 -98.57 82.65 111.96
CA ILE A 709 -98.78 82.82 110.51
C ILE A 709 -97.60 83.52 109.79
N VAL A 710 -96.74 84.21 110.53
CA VAL A 710 -95.63 85.02 110.01
C VAL A 710 -94.43 84.15 109.58
N TYR A 711 -94.21 82.99 110.21
CA TYR A 711 -93.11 82.06 109.87
C TYR A 711 -93.18 81.50 108.42
N SER A 712 -94.36 81.52 107.78
CA SER A 712 -94.59 81.06 106.40
C SER A 712 -93.76 81.79 105.34
N GLY A 713 -93.43 83.07 105.56
CA GLY A 713 -92.70 83.91 104.60
C GLY A 713 -91.22 83.54 104.45
N GLU A 714 -90.56 83.14 105.54
CA GLU A 714 -89.11 82.84 105.54
C GLU A 714 -88.77 81.52 104.82
N ALA A 715 -89.67 80.53 104.83
CA ALA A 715 -89.47 79.29 104.08
C ALA A 715 -89.38 79.52 102.55
N LEU A 716 -90.18 80.45 102.02
CA LEU A 716 -90.17 80.85 100.60
C LEU A 716 -88.86 81.56 100.22
N LYS A 717 -88.30 82.37 101.12
CA LYS A 717 -87.03 83.09 100.93
C LYS A 717 -85.83 82.15 100.83
N ALA A 718 -85.80 81.08 101.63
CA ALA A 718 -84.77 80.04 101.54
C ALA A 718 -84.84 79.25 100.21
N GLY A 719 -86.05 78.89 99.75
CA GLY A 719 -86.25 78.16 98.51
C GLY A 719 -85.78 78.91 97.27
N THR A 720 -86.09 80.22 97.18
CA THR A 720 -85.70 81.03 96.01
C THR A 720 -84.20 81.34 95.93
N SER A 721 -83.49 81.43 97.06
CA SER A 721 -82.02 81.59 97.05
C SER A 721 -81.30 80.38 96.47
N SER A 722 -81.78 79.17 96.76
CA SER A 722 -81.20 77.93 96.22
C SER A 722 -81.36 77.84 94.70
N LEU A 723 -82.50 78.29 94.17
CA LEU A 723 -82.76 78.31 92.73
C LEU A 723 -81.79 79.24 91.98
N LYS A 724 -81.57 80.45 92.52
CA LYS A 724 -80.63 81.45 91.97
C LYS A 724 -79.19 80.96 91.94
N ASP A 725 -78.72 80.31 93.01
CA ASP A 725 -77.35 79.80 93.09
C ASP A 725 -77.10 78.65 92.08
N GLY A 726 -78.09 77.78 91.89
CA GLY A 726 -78.02 76.68 90.93
C GLY A 726 -77.90 77.15 89.48
N THR A 727 -78.73 78.09 89.04
CA THR A 727 -78.72 78.57 87.65
C THR A 727 -77.51 79.44 87.32
N SER A 728 -76.97 80.17 88.30
CA SER A 728 -75.73 80.95 88.14
C SER A 728 -74.50 80.04 87.96
N LYS A 729 -74.38 78.96 88.74
CA LYS A 729 -73.30 77.96 88.59
C LYS A 729 -73.33 77.23 87.25
N PHE A 730 -74.52 76.92 86.74
CA PHE A 730 -74.67 76.24 85.45
C PHE A 730 -74.27 77.14 84.27
N THR A 731 -74.67 78.41 84.31
CA THR A 731 -74.30 79.41 83.27
C THR A 731 -72.79 79.60 83.18
N ALA A 732 -72.08 79.58 84.31
CA ALA A 732 -70.62 79.71 84.35
C ALA A 732 -69.86 78.61 83.57
N GLN A 733 -70.45 77.44 83.32
CA GLN A 733 -69.80 76.37 82.53
C GLN A 733 -69.68 76.67 81.03
N PHE A 734 -70.48 77.62 80.54
CA PHE A 734 -70.55 78.03 79.15
C PHE A 734 -69.90 79.41 78.90
N GLN A 735 -69.64 80.17 79.96
CA GLN A 735 -68.91 81.44 79.92
C GLN A 735 -67.40 81.23 79.77
N ASP A 736 -66.69 82.31 79.45
CA ASP A 736 -65.24 82.30 79.30
C ASP A 736 -64.58 81.87 80.62
N GLY A 737 -63.80 80.78 80.56
CA GLY A 737 -63.22 80.10 81.73
C GLY A 737 -63.93 78.81 82.16
N GLY A 738 -65.07 78.46 81.57
CA GLY A 738 -65.80 77.22 81.86
C GLY A 738 -65.12 75.94 81.32
N ALA A 739 -65.20 74.84 82.07
CA ALA A 739 -64.53 73.58 81.73
C ALA A 739 -65.04 72.97 80.40
N VAL A 740 -66.33 73.11 80.11
CA VAL A 740 -66.96 72.53 78.91
C VAL A 740 -66.49 73.24 77.64
N LYS A 741 -66.51 74.58 77.62
CA LYS A 741 -66.07 75.38 76.45
C LYS A 741 -64.58 75.16 76.13
N ASN A 742 -63.73 75.08 77.15
CA ASN A 742 -62.29 74.82 76.98
C ASN A 742 -62.00 73.42 76.42
N GLY A 743 -62.75 72.39 76.85
CA GLY A 743 -62.60 71.03 76.34
C GLY A 743 -62.89 70.93 74.83
N VAL A 744 -63.93 71.62 74.36
CA VAL A 744 -64.29 71.66 72.94
C VAL A 744 -63.22 72.41 72.11
N SER A 745 -62.71 73.52 72.63
CA SER A 745 -61.64 74.30 71.96
C SER A 745 -60.37 73.48 71.72
N ASN A 746 -59.92 72.71 72.73
CA ASN A 746 -58.72 71.87 72.61
C ASN A 746 -58.88 70.74 71.59
N LEU A 747 -60.06 70.12 71.52
CA LEU A 747 -60.37 69.07 70.54
C LEU A 747 -60.28 69.62 69.10
N THR A 748 -60.90 70.80 68.86
CA THR A 748 -60.88 71.45 67.55
C THR A 748 -59.46 71.84 67.12
N GLN A 749 -58.62 72.34 68.05
CA GLN A 749 -57.21 72.63 67.74
C GLN A 749 -56.38 71.38 67.42
N GLY A 750 -56.62 70.25 68.09
CA GLY A 750 -55.93 68.99 67.83
C GLY A 750 -56.19 68.45 66.42
N ILE A 751 -57.45 68.48 66.00
CA ILE A 751 -57.86 68.00 64.66
C ILE A 751 -57.36 68.94 63.55
N TYR A 752 -57.30 70.25 63.80
CA TYR A 752 -56.73 71.21 62.85
C TYR A 752 -55.24 70.98 62.57
N LYS A 753 -54.45 70.60 63.58
CA LYS A 753 -53.02 70.23 63.41
C LYS A 753 -52.82 68.96 62.58
N LEU A 754 -53.76 68.01 62.67
CA LEU A 754 -53.76 66.80 61.85
C LEU A 754 -54.08 67.11 60.38
N SER A 755 -55.10 67.94 60.13
CA SER A 755 -55.48 68.38 58.77
C SER A 755 -54.35 69.13 58.07
N THR A 756 -53.68 70.06 58.75
CA THR A 756 -52.53 70.79 58.16
C THR A 756 -51.29 69.93 57.88
N SER A 757 -51.24 68.69 58.37
CA SER A 757 -50.12 67.76 58.14
C SER A 757 -50.34 66.78 56.97
N SER A 758 -51.53 66.76 56.35
CA SER A 758 -51.90 65.81 55.28
C SER A 758 -51.13 66.02 53.97
N ASP A 759 -50.72 67.26 53.64
CA ASP A 759 -49.92 67.61 52.45
C ASP A 759 -48.60 66.84 52.34
N LYS A 760 -48.00 66.48 53.49
CA LYS A 760 -46.75 65.70 53.52
C LYS A 760 -46.97 64.27 53.02
N LEU A 761 -48.16 63.71 53.24
CA LEU A 761 -48.50 62.37 52.81
C LEU A 761 -48.76 62.31 51.29
N VAL A 762 -49.29 63.39 50.70
CA VAL A 762 -49.45 63.52 49.23
C VAL A 762 -48.09 63.47 48.53
N LYS A 763 -47.11 64.24 49.01
CA LYS A 763 -45.75 64.25 48.45
C LYS A 763 -45.05 62.89 48.52
N LEU A 764 -45.31 62.12 49.58
CA LEU A 764 -44.79 60.76 49.72
C LEU A 764 -45.37 59.82 48.64
N GLN A 765 -46.68 59.90 48.39
CA GLN A 765 -47.37 59.11 47.36
C GLN A 765 -46.84 59.42 45.95
N GLU A 766 -46.66 60.71 45.61
CA GLU A 766 -46.09 61.16 44.32
C GLU A 766 -44.63 60.70 44.13
N GLY A 767 -43.83 60.75 45.21
CA GLY A 767 -42.45 60.28 45.19
C GLY A 767 -42.32 58.78 44.90
N ILE A 768 -43.20 57.96 45.50
CA ILE A 768 -43.24 56.51 45.24
C ILE A 768 -43.63 56.22 43.79
N GLY A 769 -44.61 56.95 43.24
CA GLY A 769 -45.03 56.79 41.84
C GLY A 769 -43.90 57.12 40.84
N SER A 770 -43.17 58.21 41.06
CA SER A 770 -42.04 58.62 40.22
C SER A 770 -40.90 57.61 40.24
N MET A 771 -40.58 57.08 41.43
CA MET A 771 -39.57 56.03 41.59
C MET A 771 -39.93 54.75 40.83
N ASN A 772 -41.19 54.30 40.92
CA ASN A 772 -41.64 53.09 40.21
C ASN A 772 -41.50 53.23 38.68
N MET A 773 -41.86 54.40 38.13
CA MET A 773 -41.71 54.67 36.71
C MET A 773 -40.24 54.67 36.25
N ALA A 774 -39.35 55.27 37.04
CA ALA A 774 -37.91 55.30 36.75
C ALA A 774 -37.30 53.87 36.73
N ILE A 775 -37.64 53.04 37.72
CA ILE A 775 -37.16 51.65 37.79
C ILE A 775 -37.72 50.79 36.64
N SER A 776 -38.96 51.01 36.24
CA SER A 776 -39.56 50.31 35.08
C SER A 776 -38.83 50.63 33.77
N ASN A 777 -38.49 51.90 33.54
CA ASN A 777 -37.71 52.33 32.37
C ASN A 777 -36.29 51.75 32.38
N PHE A 778 -35.63 51.76 33.54
CA PHE A 778 -34.31 51.16 33.71
C PHE A 778 -34.32 49.65 33.42
N SER A 779 -35.31 48.91 33.93
CA SER A 779 -35.56 47.50 33.60
C SER A 779 -35.71 47.29 32.09
N GLY A 780 -36.46 48.15 31.39
CA GLY A 780 -36.59 48.08 29.93
C GLY A 780 -35.26 48.25 29.19
N GLY A 781 -34.40 49.17 29.66
CA GLY A 781 -33.06 49.37 29.10
C GLY A 781 -32.13 48.18 29.29
N VAL A 782 -32.10 47.60 30.50
CA VAL A 782 -31.26 46.43 30.83
C VAL A 782 -31.67 45.19 30.03
N ASN A 783 -32.97 44.95 29.83
CA ASN A 783 -33.46 43.85 28.99
C ASN A 783 -32.91 43.93 27.56
N LYS A 784 -32.92 45.13 26.93
CA LYS A 784 -32.37 45.33 25.58
C LYS A 784 -30.86 45.04 25.50
N ILE A 785 -30.10 45.44 26.53
CA ILE A 785 -28.66 45.19 26.60
C ILE A 785 -28.40 43.68 26.74
N TYR A 786 -29.17 42.99 27.58
CA TYR A 786 -29.10 41.54 27.72
C TYR A 786 -29.38 40.83 26.38
N ASP A 787 -30.46 41.18 25.68
CA ASP A 787 -30.78 40.61 24.36
C ASP A 787 -29.67 40.86 23.33
N GLY A 788 -29.09 42.06 23.32
CA GLY A 788 -27.94 42.39 22.47
C GLY A 788 -26.72 41.51 22.76
N SER A 789 -26.44 41.23 24.03
CA SER A 789 -25.33 40.36 24.44
C SER A 789 -25.55 38.90 24.01
N THR A 790 -26.79 38.42 24.01
CA THR A 790 -27.14 37.08 23.52
C THR A 790 -26.86 36.97 22.01
N LYS A 791 -27.31 37.96 21.22
CA LYS A 791 -27.05 38.00 19.77
C LYS A 791 -25.55 38.06 19.46
N LEU A 792 -24.78 38.83 20.23
CA LEU A 792 -23.32 38.90 20.08
C LEU A 792 -22.67 37.52 20.32
N LYS A 793 -23.00 36.86 21.43
CA LYS A 793 -22.51 35.51 21.76
C LYS A 793 -22.81 34.52 20.63
N ASP A 794 -24.03 34.51 20.11
CA ASP A 794 -24.45 33.59 19.04
C ASP A 794 -23.74 33.90 17.71
N GLY A 795 -23.57 35.18 17.38
CA GLY A 795 -22.81 35.61 16.20
C GLY A 795 -21.35 35.15 16.25
N VAL A 796 -20.70 35.28 17.41
CA VAL A 796 -19.32 34.81 17.61
C VAL A 796 -19.22 33.29 17.58
N LEU A 797 -20.21 32.56 18.11
CA LEU A 797 -20.27 31.10 18.01
C LEU A 797 -20.31 30.62 16.55
N ASN A 798 -21.12 31.27 15.71
CA ASN A 798 -21.19 30.97 14.29
C ASN A 798 -19.87 31.24 13.57
N ALA A 799 -19.20 32.36 13.89
CA ALA A 799 -17.88 32.68 13.34
C ALA A 799 -16.82 31.63 13.74
N LYS A 800 -16.80 31.21 15.02
CA LYS A 800 -15.93 30.14 15.51
C LYS A 800 -16.18 28.84 14.74
N ASN A 801 -17.43 28.42 14.60
CA ASN A 801 -17.78 27.19 13.88
C ASN A 801 -17.38 27.24 12.40
N GLY A 802 -17.47 28.42 11.76
CA GLY A 802 -16.99 28.65 10.40
C GLY A 802 -15.46 28.51 10.30
N SER A 803 -14.73 29.06 11.27
CA SER A 803 -13.27 28.93 11.37
C SER A 803 -12.81 27.48 11.59
N ASP A 804 -13.51 26.70 12.42
CA ASP A 804 -13.23 25.26 12.61
C ASP A 804 -13.33 24.49 11.27
N LYS A 805 -14.33 24.81 10.43
CA LYS A 805 -14.45 24.23 9.07
C LYS A 805 -13.32 24.64 8.13
N LEU A 806 -12.85 25.89 8.23
CA LEU A 806 -11.71 26.36 7.43
C LEU A 806 -10.41 25.62 7.80
N VAL A 807 -10.19 25.32 9.08
CA VAL A 807 -9.05 24.51 9.53
C VAL A 807 -9.09 23.11 8.91
N ASP A 808 -10.25 22.44 8.95
CA ASP A 808 -10.44 21.11 8.35
C ASP A 808 -10.21 21.14 6.83
N GLY A 809 -10.82 22.11 6.12
CA GLY A 809 -10.65 22.28 4.68
C GLY A 809 -9.20 22.51 4.27
N SER A 810 -8.49 23.36 5.02
CA SER A 810 -7.06 23.63 4.79
C SER A 810 -6.18 22.40 5.01
N ASN A 811 -6.45 21.58 6.04
CA ASN A 811 -5.74 20.32 6.24
C ASN A 811 -5.97 19.33 5.08
N LYS A 812 -7.20 19.25 4.56
CA LYS A 812 -7.54 18.39 3.40
C LYS A 812 -6.82 18.83 2.13
N LEU A 813 -6.68 20.13 1.90
CA LEU A 813 -5.91 20.69 0.77
C LEU A 813 -4.43 20.29 0.87
N ILE A 814 -3.80 20.54 2.02
CA ILE A 814 -2.39 20.16 2.27
C ILE A 814 -2.17 18.66 2.00
N ASN A 815 -3.05 17.80 2.54
CA ASN A 815 -2.96 16.35 2.34
C ASN A 815 -3.12 15.96 0.86
N SER A 816 -3.96 16.67 0.11
CA SER A 816 -4.14 16.42 -1.32
C SER A 816 -2.92 16.86 -2.12
N SER A 817 -2.33 18.01 -1.78
CA SER A 817 -1.08 18.49 -2.37
C SER A 817 0.10 17.56 -2.10
N TYR A 818 0.20 16.97 -0.90
CA TYR A 818 1.19 15.91 -0.62
C TYR A 818 1.00 14.66 -1.51
N LYS A 819 -0.25 14.20 -1.73
CA LYS A 819 -0.52 13.09 -2.66
C LYS A 819 -0.09 13.42 -4.10
N ILE A 820 -0.32 14.66 -4.55
CA ILE A 820 0.13 15.12 -5.88
C ILE A 820 1.66 15.14 -5.95
N LYS A 821 2.34 15.61 -4.90
CA LYS A 821 3.79 15.57 -4.81
C LYS A 821 4.33 14.13 -4.92
N ASP A 822 3.79 13.20 -4.14
CA ASP A 822 4.24 11.80 -4.16
C ASP A 822 3.96 11.14 -5.53
N GLY A 823 2.81 11.44 -6.14
CA GLY A 823 2.46 11.00 -7.48
C GLY A 823 3.43 11.54 -8.53
N THR A 824 3.74 12.84 -8.49
CA THR A 824 4.70 13.47 -9.42
C THR A 824 6.12 12.95 -9.22
N GLU A 825 6.56 12.70 -7.99
CA GLU A 825 7.86 12.08 -7.70
C GLU A 825 7.95 10.64 -8.23
N THR A 826 6.87 9.87 -8.10
CA THR A 826 6.77 8.53 -8.68
C THR A 826 6.87 8.56 -10.20
N VAL A 827 6.19 9.52 -10.85
CA VAL A 827 6.22 9.70 -12.32
C VAL A 827 7.62 10.13 -12.78
N VAL A 828 8.24 11.12 -12.14
CA VAL A 828 9.62 11.57 -12.45
C VAL A 828 10.61 10.40 -12.35
N THR A 829 10.51 9.60 -11.28
CA THR A 829 11.37 8.41 -11.08
C THR A 829 11.13 7.37 -12.18
N SER A 830 9.87 7.13 -12.54
CA SER A 830 9.49 6.17 -13.58
C SER A 830 9.98 6.59 -14.97
N ILE A 831 9.90 7.89 -15.29
CA ILE A 831 10.43 8.46 -16.53
C ILE A 831 11.96 8.31 -16.57
N GLY A 832 12.65 8.62 -15.47
CA GLY A 832 14.10 8.41 -15.35
C GLY A 832 14.52 6.95 -15.55
N MET A 833 13.77 6.00 -15.00
CA MET A 833 13.99 4.56 -15.21
C MET A 833 13.74 4.14 -16.67
N ALA A 834 12.72 4.71 -17.33
CA ALA A 834 12.40 4.42 -18.73
C ALA A 834 13.53 4.85 -19.68
N GLY A 835 14.12 6.03 -19.47
CA GLY A 835 15.28 6.49 -20.26
C GLY A 835 16.50 5.58 -20.13
N GLN A 836 16.75 5.05 -18.93
CA GLN A 836 17.85 4.10 -18.71
C GLN A 836 17.60 2.77 -19.39
N LYS A 837 16.34 2.30 -19.43
CA LYS A 837 15.99 1.05 -20.11
C LYS A 837 16.32 1.11 -21.61
N GLU A 838 16.07 2.24 -22.26
CA GLU A 838 16.41 2.45 -23.68
C GLU A 838 17.93 2.38 -23.90
N GLU A 839 18.72 3.08 -23.10
CA GLU A 839 20.19 3.04 -23.21
C GLU A 839 20.79 1.68 -22.87
N ILE A 840 20.25 0.98 -21.88
CA ILE A 840 20.64 -0.40 -21.57
C ILE A 840 20.38 -1.32 -22.76
N GLN A 841 19.24 -1.15 -23.45
CA GLN A 841 18.95 -1.93 -24.64
C GLN A 841 19.96 -1.64 -25.76
N ASN A 842 20.33 -0.37 -25.95
CA ASN A 842 21.35 0.02 -26.93
C ASN A 842 22.72 -0.61 -26.61
N VAL A 843 23.11 -0.64 -25.33
CA VAL A 843 24.33 -1.30 -24.86
C VAL A 843 24.28 -2.80 -25.10
N ILE A 844 23.17 -3.47 -24.73
CA ILE A 844 23.00 -4.91 -24.94
C ILE A 844 23.08 -5.26 -26.43
N ASN A 845 22.38 -4.50 -27.29
CA ASN A 845 22.40 -4.72 -28.73
C ASN A 845 23.81 -4.57 -29.29
N LYS A 846 24.52 -3.50 -28.93
CA LYS A 846 25.91 -3.25 -29.38
C LYS A 846 26.88 -4.35 -28.93
N ILE A 847 26.78 -4.80 -27.68
CA ILE A 847 27.59 -5.91 -27.15
C ILE A 847 27.26 -7.21 -27.88
N ASN A 848 25.99 -7.46 -28.20
CA ASN A 848 25.58 -8.66 -28.95
C ASN A 848 26.11 -8.65 -30.38
N ASP A 849 26.08 -7.51 -31.06
CA ASP A 849 26.61 -7.36 -32.41
C ASP A 849 28.14 -7.57 -32.41
N GLU A 850 28.87 -6.92 -31.50
CA GLU A 850 30.33 -7.12 -31.35
C GLU A 850 30.70 -8.55 -30.93
N LYS A 851 29.87 -9.18 -30.08
CA LYS A 851 30.02 -10.59 -29.71
C LYS A 851 29.95 -11.49 -30.94
N ASN A 852 28.91 -11.31 -31.76
CA ASN A 852 28.69 -12.15 -32.93
C ASN A 852 29.81 -11.97 -33.96
N ASP A 853 30.27 -10.75 -34.20
CA ASP A 853 31.34 -10.47 -35.16
C ASP A 853 32.69 -11.03 -34.71
N LYS A 854 33.11 -10.75 -33.46
CA LYS A 854 34.40 -11.23 -32.93
C LYS A 854 34.45 -12.75 -32.77
N LEU A 855 33.35 -13.37 -32.36
CA LEU A 855 33.27 -14.83 -32.35
C LEU A 855 33.30 -15.39 -33.76
N SER A 856 32.59 -14.80 -34.72
CA SER A 856 32.65 -15.25 -36.12
C SER A 856 34.08 -15.21 -36.66
N GLU A 857 34.84 -14.14 -36.36
CA GLU A 857 36.25 -14.04 -36.74
C GLU A 857 37.12 -15.15 -36.14
N ALA A 858 36.87 -15.54 -34.89
CA ALA A 858 37.59 -16.64 -34.23
C ALA A 858 37.37 -18.00 -34.94
N PHE A 859 36.13 -18.27 -35.38
CA PHE A 859 35.81 -19.44 -36.20
C PHE A 859 36.45 -19.34 -37.59
N SER A 860 36.40 -18.17 -38.22
CA SER A 860 37.03 -17.90 -39.52
C SER A 860 38.53 -18.20 -39.53
N LYS A 861 39.28 -17.75 -38.51
CA LYS A 861 40.71 -18.07 -38.37
C LYS A 861 40.96 -19.58 -38.28
N THR A 862 40.10 -20.30 -37.57
CA THR A 862 40.20 -21.75 -37.42
C THR A 862 39.97 -22.47 -38.76
N PHE A 863 38.93 -22.08 -39.50
CA PHE A 863 38.67 -22.63 -40.84
C PHE A 863 39.78 -22.30 -41.83
N LEU A 864 40.34 -21.09 -41.78
CA LEU A 864 41.43 -20.68 -42.68
C LEU A 864 42.67 -21.55 -42.48
N ILE A 865 43.10 -21.75 -41.23
CA ILE A 865 44.25 -22.60 -40.90
C ILE A 865 44.00 -24.02 -41.41
N ALA A 866 42.81 -24.58 -41.15
CA ALA A 866 42.44 -25.91 -41.62
C ALA A 866 42.46 -26.01 -43.15
N ALA A 867 41.89 -25.03 -43.86
CA ALA A 867 41.85 -24.99 -45.31
C ALA A 867 43.26 -24.98 -45.93
N ILE A 868 44.17 -24.17 -45.37
CA ILE A 868 45.57 -24.11 -45.83
C ILE A 868 46.23 -25.49 -45.68
N VAL A 869 46.10 -26.14 -44.53
CA VAL A 869 46.65 -27.48 -44.28
C VAL A 869 46.10 -28.50 -45.28
N ILE A 870 44.80 -28.48 -45.52
CA ILE A 870 44.11 -29.44 -46.41
C ILE A 870 44.49 -29.19 -47.89
N MET A 871 44.56 -27.93 -48.32
CA MET A 871 44.95 -27.59 -49.68
C MET A 871 46.41 -27.90 -49.97
N LEU A 872 47.32 -27.65 -49.03
CA LEU A 872 48.74 -28.00 -49.20
C LEU A 872 48.96 -29.51 -49.27
N THR A 873 48.17 -30.27 -48.50
CA THR A 873 48.29 -31.73 -48.46
C THR A 873 47.52 -32.44 -49.57
N SER A 874 46.65 -31.75 -50.32
CA SER A 874 45.87 -32.34 -51.41
C SER A 874 46.74 -32.96 -52.50
N ILE A 875 47.95 -32.41 -52.72
CA ILE A 875 48.92 -32.89 -53.72
C ILE A 875 49.31 -34.35 -53.50
N LEU A 876 49.21 -34.86 -52.27
CA LEU A 876 49.43 -36.27 -51.96
C LEU A 876 48.43 -37.19 -52.68
N GLY A 877 47.26 -36.67 -53.04
CA GLY A 877 46.26 -37.34 -53.86
C GLY A 877 46.81 -37.79 -55.22
N LEU A 878 47.77 -37.06 -55.80
CA LEU A 878 48.38 -37.44 -57.08
C LEU A 878 49.22 -38.73 -57.01
N PHE A 879 49.61 -39.15 -55.80
CA PHE A 879 50.35 -40.38 -55.56
C PHE A 879 49.47 -41.58 -55.20
N THR A 880 48.14 -41.41 -55.16
CA THR A 880 47.20 -42.52 -54.86
C THR A 880 46.89 -43.40 -56.07
N ASP A 881 47.57 -43.23 -57.19
CA ASP A 881 47.47 -44.13 -58.34
C ASP A 881 48.72 -43.98 -59.22
N LYS A 882 49.11 -45.02 -59.93
CA LYS A 882 50.22 -44.92 -60.89
C LYS A 882 49.73 -44.15 -62.13
N LYS A 883 50.63 -43.39 -62.76
CA LYS A 883 50.31 -42.73 -64.04
C LYS A 883 50.03 -43.85 -65.04
N VAL A 884 48.84 -43.85 -65.64
CA VAL A 884 48.55 -44.73 -66.77
C VAL A 884 49.51 -44.28 -67.88
N GLU A 885 50.52 -45.09 -68.18
CA GLU A 885 51.34 -44.89 -69.37
C GLU A 885 50.48 -45.28 -70.59
N ASP A 886 50.44 -44.41 -71.60
CA ASP A 886 49.53 -44.49 -72.75
C ASP A 886 49.53 -45.83 -73.50
N LYS A 887 50.53 -46.69 -73.30
CA LYS A 887 50.63 -48.01 -73.95
C LYS A 887 49.51 -49.00 -73.59
N GLU A 888 49.04 -49.03 -72.34
CA GLU A 888 48.01 -50.01 -71.94
C GLU A 888 46.60 -49.65 -72.46
N TYR A 889 46.41 -48.38 -72.85
CA TYR A 889 45.18 -47.90 -73.48
C TYR A 889 45.20 -48.10 -75.00
N GLU A 890 46.38 -47.99 -75.64
CA GLU A 890 46.59 -48.40 -77.04
C GLU A 890 46.41 -49.91 -77.21
N ASP A 891 47.03 -50.74 -76.35
CA ASP A 891 46.93 -52.20 -76.48
C ASP A 891 45.49 -52.70 -76.27
N LYS A 892 44.72 -52.12 -75.33
CA LYS A 892 43.30 -52.48 -75.12
C LYS A 892 42.35 -51.90 -76.19
N MET A 893 42.73 -50.82 -76.88
CA MET A 893 42.00 -50.33 -78.05
C MET A 893 42.28 -51.21 -79.27
N ILE A 894 43.52 -51.65 -79.45
CA ILE A 894 43.93 -52.53 -80.56
C ILE A 894 43.36 -53.95 -80.40
N GLU A 895 43.17 -54.44 -79.17
CA GLU A 895 42.55 -55.76 -78.92
C GLU A 895 41.01 -55.74 -79.05
N ASN A 896 40.38 -54.56 -79.09
CA ASN A 896 38.93 -54.37 -79.28
C ASN A 896 38.56 -53.84 -80.69
N ILE A 897 39.54 -53.70 -81.60
CA ILE A 897 39.36 -53.46 -83.05
C ILE A 897 39.72 -54.76 -83.76
#